data_AF-A0A3D2TTX0-F1
#
_entry.id   AF-A0A3D2TTX0-F1
#
_cell.length_a   1.000
_cell.length_b   1.000
_cell.length_c   1.000
_cell.angle_alpha   90.00
_cell.angle_beta   90.00
_cell.angle_gamma   90.00
#
_symmetry.space_group_name_H-M   'P 1'
#
loop_
_entity.id
_entity.type
_entity.pdbx_description
1 polymer ?
#
loop_
_entity_poly.entity_id
_entity_poly.type
_entity_poly.pdbx_seq_one_letter_code
_entity_poly.pdbx_strand_id
1 'polypeptide(L)'
;MTKKWRRVYAWVLTVAMVLSMANLPITIAKAASTQNLTVKSGATSVTIAKNEYGDDYIGDMFFNIPDALKTKSAISSNKVTSMTVKITIKSFTQGSGAKAQAFIFAQPDASGDWNWNQSSTAELVTGSQLTLTYSFADMDWKGGTTLGNLGVRFANAAEGSTVSYSVDSAVINMADSGSSATSKPSSATSKPSSTASAGGNVSADQIAITRSVGSGTNDYYAEYSFSITNNSSETVRGIQILIPTSGSVDVGYVEGFSAVYDAALGGVVAYYSTEIAAGATVSSSSNKVGFGKQPSISVGESNVIAVNCAGPSTGDELNYELTGRKDVAYADTPVGRHGKLSVQKVDGYAAPIMVDQNGVPTQLRGASTHGMHWFPQYVNQNAFQTLRDDWGINMVRLVCYPRDVGSVGYLTGGDSTKQQLDTLIQNGVDYATKLGMYALVDWHVHAYNPNEYLKEAKIFFTKYATMYKDHDNVLYEICNEPTGTNWYSGNGKDLYTYCSEVIKTIRDIDPDAIIICGTNTWSQDVDQVAAKPMKALGYENIMYTFHFYSATHKENLMEKVRLATKDGTPIFVTEFGICSADGNGSYDTENADRWIALLDELNISFACWSYSNCNEKSAYFKSSCSNAGGDWTADDLTTTGKWLINTCRAHEEKENASYPAVSPSAEPTKAPTVTEKPTAEPTKAPTVTVKPTAEPTKTPTVTVKPTAKPTKAPTVTEKPTAEPTKAPTVTVKPTAEPTKAPTVTEKPTAKPIKTPTPTAEPTKAPEPTAAPIKTPEPTAEPTKAPEPTAAPIKTPTPTAEPTKAPEPTAAPIKTPTPTAAPTITSVPSDDPTESAAPSEKPTITPTQKPGIQATGMRVIASVKKVSNLPVKSKLQLAAGKSMQLTVTLLPTGAKPQKLTYTSSKPSIAKVSGSGKIVAGKKAGTTVITIRTANGLQKKITIRVMKKAVKKIKLSGVKKLKVGKKLKLKAKITPKKKYASATVFWVSSNTKIATVTQSGVVKAKKKGKVKITAIATDGSGKKKVIKLTIK
;
A
#
# COMPACT_ATOMS: atom_id res chain seq x y z
N MET A 1 -3.25 -53.34 -29.65
CA MET A 1 -2.06 -52.48 -29.33
C MET A 1 -1.66 -52.65 -27.88
N THR A 2 -0.36 -52.80 -27.59
CA THR A 2 0.17 -52.94 -26.21
C THR A 2 0.50 -51.58 -25.57
N LYS A 3 0.73 -51.55 -24.24
CA LYS A 3 0.99 -50.31 -23.47
C LYS A 3 2.18 -49.46 -23.98
N LYS A 4 3.21 -50.07 -24.61
CA LYS A 4 4.33 -49.32 -25.23
C LYS A 4 3.88 -48.49 -26.44
N TRP A 5 3.08 -49.06 -27.34
CA TRP A 5 2.63 -48.38 -28.57
C TRP A 5 1.74 -47.16 -28.29
N ARG A 6 0.90 -47.20 -27.25
CA ARG A 6 0.10 -46.03 -26.84
C ARG A 6 0.96 -44.82 -26.40
N ARG A 7 2.16 -45.04 -25.85
CA ARG A 7 3.07 -43.94 -25.47
C ARG A 7 3.75 -43.29 -26.68
N VAL A 8 4.11 -44.07 -27.70
CA VAL A 8 4.70 -43.54 -28.95
C VAL A 8 3.67 -42.70 -29.71
N TYR A 9 2.44 -43.21 -29.89
CA TYR A 9 1.37 -42.45 -30.53
C TYR A 9 1.04 -41.15 -29.79
N ALA A 10 1.00 -41.16 -28.45
CA ALA A 10 0.79 -39.95 -27.67
C ALA A 10 1.89 -38.90 -27.93
N TRP A 11 3.16 -39.29 -27.92
CA TRP A 11 4.28 -38.36 -28.21
C TRP A 11 4.23 -37.79 -29.63
N VAL A 12 3.92 -38.62 -30.64
CA VAL A 12 3.79 -38.15 -32.05
C VAL A 12 2.64 -37.16 -32.20
N LEU A 13 1.48 -37.41 -31.57
CA LEU A 13 0.36 -36.45 -31.53
C LEU A 13 0.72 -35.13 -30.83
N THR A 14 1.41 -35.18 -29.69
CA THR A 14 1.84 -33.97 -28.98
C THR A 14 2.82 -33.13 -29.81
N VAL A 15 3.79 -33.76 -30.47
CA VAL A 15 4.74 -33.05 -31.35
C VAL A 15 4.04 -32.45 -32.58
N ALA A 16 3.08 -33.16 -33.18
CA ALA A 16 2.28 -32.63 -34.30
C ALA A 16 1.38 -31.45 -33.90
N MET A 17 0.85 -31.43 -32.67
CA MET A 17 0.08 -30.30 -32.13
C MET A 17 0.96 -29.06 -31.87
N VAL A 18 2.20 -29.24 -31.43
CA VAL A 18 3.14 -28.12 -31.18
C VAL A 18 3.65 -27.49 -32.49
N LEU A 19 3.80 -28.26 -33.56
CA LEU A 19 4.41 -27.79 -34.81
C LEU A 19 3.42 -27.20 -35.84
N SER A 20 2.11 -27.34 -35.66
CA SER A 20 1.12 -27.03 -36.70
C SER A 20 0.52 -25.61 -36.65
N MET A 21 0.64 -24.89 -35.53
CA MET A 21 0.07 -23.54 -35.31
C MET A 21 -1.39 -23.33 -35.77
N ALA A 22 -2.19 -24.40 -35.80
CA ALA A 22 -3.59 -24.34 -36.19
C ALA A 22 -4.46 -23.94 -34.99
N ASN A 23 -5.02 -22.73 -35.02
CA ASN A 23 -6.00 -22.25 -34.04
C ASN A 23 -7.31 -23.05 -34.15
N LEU A 24 -7.41 -24.15 -33.42
CA LEU A 24 -8.71 -24.74 -33.08
C LEU A 24 -9.40 -23.87 -32.02
N PRO A 25 -10.69 -23.51 -32.20
CA PRO A 25 -11.40 -22.67 -31.25
C PRO A 25 -11.74 -23.46 -29.98
N ILE A 26 -10.83 -23.45 -29.00
CA ILE A 26 -11.10 -23.96 -27.66
C ILE A 26 -12.08 -23.00 -26.99
N THR A 27 -13.37 -23.33 -27.04
CA THR A 27 -14.42 -22.66 -26.26
C THR A 27 -14.26 -23.00 -24.78
N ILE A 28 -13.32 -22.32 -24.12
CA ILE A 28 -13.18 -22.34 -22.66
C ILE A 28 -14.48 -21.81 -22.05
N ALA A 29 -15.08 -22.57 -21.14
CA ALA A 29 -16.26 -22.14 -20.41
C ALA A 29 -15.94 -20.88 -19.61
N LYS A 30 -16.53 -19.76 -20.02
CA LYS A 30 -16.27 -18.43 -19.48
C LYS A 30 -16.99 -18.28 -18.14
N ALA A 31 -16.25 -18.06 -17.05
CA ALA A 31 -16.85 -17.58 -15.79
C ALA A 31 -17.53 -16.21 -16.04
N ALA A 32 -18.57 -15.90 -15.26
CA ALA A 32 -19.53 -14.82 -15.55
C ALA A 32 -18.86 -13.45 -15.80
N SER A 33 -18.63 -13.12 -17.07
CA SER A 33 -18.05 -11.83 -17.48
C SER A 33 -19.15 -10.84 -17.80
N THR A 34 -19.20 -9.72 -17.09
CA THR A 34 -19.92 -8.55 -17.57
C THR A 34 -19.30 -8.06 -18.88
N GLN A 35 -20.14 -7.77 -19.89
CA GLN A 35 -19.68 -7.24 -21.17
C GLN A 35 -20.23 -5.83 -21.37
N ASN A 36 -19.35 -4.88 -21.63
CA ASN A 36 -19.74 -3.51 -22.01
C ASN A 36 -20.22 -3.49 -23.47
N LEU A 37 -21.34 -2.82 -23.73
CA LEU A 37 -21.88 -2.60 -25.08
C LEU A 37 -21.46 -1.23 -25.60
N THR A 38 -21.11 -1.17 -26.89
CA THR A 38 -20.85 0.09 -27.59
C THR A 38 -22.12 0.63 -28.23
N VAL A 39 -22.31 1.95 -28.21
CA VAL A 39 -23.44 2.60 -28.87
C VAL A 39 -23.24 2.57 -30.39
N LYS A 40 -24.28 2.16 -31.13
CA LYS A 40 -24.37 2.11 -32.59
C LYS A 40 -24.80 3.46 -33.18
N SER A 41 -25.78 4.11 -32.55
CA SER A 41 -26.30 5.43 -32.92
C SER A 41 -26.94 6.12 -31.72
N GLY A 42 -26.98 7.46 -31.71
CA GLY A 42 -27.50 8.24 -30.58
C GLY A 42 -26.55 8.30 -29.37
N ALA A 43 -25.24 8.39 -29.55
CA ALA A 43 -24.25 8.28 -28.46
C ALA A 43 -24.17 9.49 -27.48
N THR A 44 -24.69 10.66 -27.88
CA THR A 44 -24.56 11.92 -27.12
C THR A 44 -25.83 12.78 -27.11
N SER A 45 -26.71 12.57 -28.07
CA SER A 45 -28.03 13.18 -28.15
C SER A 45 -28.94 12.45 -29.13
N VAL A 46 -30.25 12.55 -28.91
CA VAL A 46 -31.30 12.24 -29.89
C VAL A 46 -32.24 13.43 -30.04
N THR A 47 -32.85 13.54 -31.22
CA THR A 47 -34.04 14.36 -31.44
C THR A 47 -35.23 13.40 -31.46
N ILE A 48 -36.26 13.72 -30.69
CA ILE A 48 -37.52 12.99 -30.67
C ILE A 48 -38.31 13.38 -31.93
N ALA A 49 -38.61 12.38 -32.75
CA ALA A 49 -39.27 12.53 -34.03
C ALA A 49 -40.40 11.50 -34.17
N LYS A 50 -41.27 11.68 -35.15
CA LYS A 50 -42.31 10.70 -35.44
C LYS A 50 -41.70 9.35 -35.83
N ASN A 51 -42.20 8.26 -35.27
CA ASN A 51 -41.79 6.91 -35.66
C ASN A 51 -42.20 6.60 -37.11
N GLU A 52 -41.61 5.55 -37.70
CA GLU A 52 -41.80 5.20 -39.12
C GLU A 52 -43.23 4.78 -39.50
N TYR A 53 -44.08 4.47 -38.50
CA TYR A 53 -45.50 4.16 -38.67
C TYR A 53 -46.40 5.40 -38.55
N GLY A 54 -45.92 6.48 -37.92
CA GLY A 54 -46.65 7.73 -37.75
C GLY A 54 -47.52 7.83 -36.50
N ASP A 55 -47.32 6.98 -35.50
CA ASP A 55 -48.21 6.84 -34.34
C ASP A 55 -47.63 7.34 -33.00
N ASP A 56 -46.30 7.43 -32.86
CA ASP A 56 -45.63 7.86 -31.61
C ASP A 56 -44.41 8.76 -31.89
N TYR A 57 -44.01 9.53 -30.88
CA TYR A 57 -42.85 10.44 -30.91
C TYR A 57 -41.73 9.90 -30.02
N ILE A 58 -40.67 9.39 -30.67
CA ILE A 58 -39.56 8.68 -30.04
C ILE A 58 -38.19 9.21 -30.50
N GLY A 59 -37.18 9.00 -29.67
CA GLY A 59 -35.77 9.12 -30.04
C GLY A 59 -34.99 7.97 -29.44
N ASP A 60 -34.30 7.19 -30.27
CA ASP A 60 -33.66 5.94 -29.84
C ASP A 60 -32.13 6.00 -29.87
N MET A 61 -31.51 5.53 -28.79
CA MET A 61 -30.09 5.18 -28.74
C MET A 61 -29.93 3.67 -28.91
N PHE A 62 -29.41 3.22 -30.05
CA PHE A 62 -29.20 1.80 -30.33
C PHE A 62 -27.81 1.34 -29.87
N PHE A 63 -27.70 0.12 -29.35
CA PHE A 63 -26.44 -0.54 -29.06
C PHE A 63 -26.01 -1.47 -30.20
N ASN A 64 -24.70 -1.77 -30.28
CA ASN A 64 -24.21 -2.91 -31.06
C ASN A 64 -24.50 -4.20 -30.29
N ILE A 65 -25.30 -5.10 -30.88
CA ILE A 65 -25.69 -6.36 -30.26
C ILE A 65 -24.51 -7.34 -30.34
N PRO A 66 -23.92 -7.77 -29.20
CA PRO A 66 -22.84 -8.76 -29.19
C PRO A 66 -23.39 -10.16 -29.49
N ASP A 67 -22.53 -11.06 -29.98
CA ASP A 67 -22.94 -12.44 -30.30
C ASP A 67 -23.54 -13.21 -29.10
N ALA A 68 -23.22 -12.82 -27.87
CA ALA A 68 -23.83 -13.35 -26.64
C ALA A 68 -25.32 -13.00 -26.46
N LEU A 69 -25.81 -11.90 -27.05
CA LEU A 69 -27.24 -11.52 -27.06
C LEU A 69 -27.99 -11.92 -28.34
N LYS A 70 -27.24 -12.21 -29.41
CA LYS A 70 -27.72 -12.18 -30.79
C LYS A 70 -28.84 -13.18 -31.09
N THR A 71 -28.93 -14.29 -30.37
CA THR A 71 -30.03 -15.25 -30.48
C THR A 71 -30.53 -15.70 -29.11
N LYS A 72 -31.77 -16.21 -29.07
CA LYS A 72 -32.38 -16.81 -27.87
C LYS A 72 -31.51 -17.91 -27.27
N SER A 73 -30.94 -18.75 -28.14
CA SER A 73 -29.99 -19.80 -27.73
C SER A 73 -28.70 -19.21 -27.18
N ALA A 74 -28.14 -18.16 -27.80
CA ALA A 74 -26.93 -17.50 -27.30
C ALA A 74 -27.15 -16.86 -25.93
N ILE A 75 -28.30 -16.21 -25.69
CA ILE A 75 -28.67 -15.65 -24.39
C ILE A 75 -28.67 -16.72 -23.29
N SER A 76 -29.35 -17.86 -23.53
CA SER A 76 -29.37 -18.98 -22.58
C SER A 76 -27.99 -19.63 -22.40
N SER A 77 -27.24 -19.86 -23.48
CA SER A 77 -25.93 -20.53 -23.43
C SER A 77 -24.82 -19.68 -22.79
N ASN A 78 -24.86 -18.36 -22.96
CA ASN A 78 -23.96 -17.43 -22.26
C ASN A 78 -24.50 -17.03 -20.86
N LYS A 79 -25.65 -17.59 -20.45
CA LYS A 79 -26.32 -17.33 -19.18
C LYS A 79 -26.65 -15.86 -18.92
N VAL A 80 -26.99 -15.10 -19.96
CA VAL A 80 -27.32 -13.67 -19.81
C VAL A 80 -28.60 -13.52 -19.00
N THR A 81 -28.54 -12.73 -17.92
CA THR A 81 -29.69 -12.47 -17.04
C THR A 81 -30.35 -11.13 -17.34
N SER A 82 -29.54 -10.08 -17.44
CA SER A 82 -30.03 -8.71 -17.57
C SER A 82 -29.04 -7.78 -18.27
N MET A 83 -29.52 -6.59 -18.63
CA MET A 83 -28.72 -5.46 -19.09
C MET A 83 -28.95 -4.27 -18.14
N THR A 84 -27.89 -3.54 -17.80
CA THR A 84 -27.96 -2.31 -17.01
C THR A 84 -27.28 -1.17 -17.76
N VAL A 85 -27.97 -0.05 -17.88
CA VAL A 85 -27.49 1.17 -18.55
C VAL A 85 -27.56 2.34 -17.58
N LYS A 86 -26.48 3.11 -17.49
CA LYS A 86 -26.42 4.38 -16.75
C LYS A 86 -26.22 5.52 -17.74
N ILE A 87 -27.08 6.53 -17.68
CA ILE A 87 -27.00 7.74 -18.50
C ILE A 87 -27.16 8.99 -17.64
N THR A 88 -26.33 10.01 -17.87
CA THR A 88 -26.49 11.33 -17.24
C THR A 88 -27.09 12.31 -18.24
N ILE A 89 -28.30 12.81 -17.94
CA ILE A 89 -29.02 13.76 -18.80
C ILE A 89 -28.41 15.15 -18.65
N LYS A 90 -27.81 15.67 -19.72
CA LYS A 90 -27.12 16.97 -19.76
C LYS A 90 -28.08 18.12 -20.06
N SER A 91 -29.05 17.89 -20.95
CA SER A 91 -30.12 18.85 -21.26
C SER A 91 -31.29 18.15 -21.94
N PHE A 92 -32.50 18.52 -21.56
CA PHE A 92 -33.75 18.11 -22.21
C PHE A 92 -34.59 19.36 -22.53
N THR A 93 -35.12 19.44 -23.75
CA THR A 93 -36.09 20.47 -24.16
C THR A 93 -37.49 19.87 -24.17
N GLN A 94 -38.33 20.24 -23.21
CA GLN A 94 -39.70 19.73 -23.09
C GLN A 94 -40.68 20.57 -23.93
N GLY A 95 -41.27 19.96 -24.95
CA GLY A 95 -42.51 20.49 -25.56
C GLY A 95 -43.76 20.13 -24.73
N SER A 96 -44.87 20.81 -24.99
CA SER A 96 -46.13 20.65 -24.22
C SER A 96 -46.71 19.24 -24.36
N GLY A 97 -46.75 18.49 -23.26
CA GLY A 97 -47.22 17.11 -23.21
C GLY A 97 -47.06 16.50 -21.80
N ALA A 98 -47.21 15.19 -21.71
CA ALA A 98 -47.04 14.45 -20.46
C ALA A 98 -45.56 14.30 -20.04
N LYS A 99 -45.30 13.57 -18.93
CA LYS A 99 -43.94 13.34 -18.40
C LYS A 99 -43.12 12.47 -19.37
N ALA A 100 -42.13 13.09 -20.00
CA ALA A 100 -41.17 12.41 -20.88
C ALA A 100 -40.32 11.38 -20.11
N GLN A 101 -40.00 10.26 -20.77
CA GLN A 101 -39.45 9.06 -20.12
C GLN A 101 -38.31 8.43 -20.91
N ALA A 102 -37.49 7.65 -20.21
CA ALA A 102 -36.45 6.80 -20.77
C ALA A 102 -36.58 5.35 -20.26
N PHE A 103 -36.35 4.37 -21.13
CA PHE A 103 -36.34 2.93 -20.79
C PHE A 103 -35.44 2.15 -21.76
N ILE A 104 -34.96 0.98 -21.33
CA ILE A 104 -34.28 0.03 -22.24
C ILE A 104 -35.37 -0.71 -23.04
N PHE A 105 -35.14 -0.92 -24.34
CA PHE A 105 -36.02 -1.72 -25.20
C PHE A 105 -35.26 -2.78 -25.99
N ALA A 106 -35.94 -3.88 -26.34
CA ALA A 106 -35.41 -5.02 -27.08
C ALA A 106 -36.47 -5.60 -28.06
N GLN A 107 -36.07 -5.86 -29.31
CA GLN A 107 -36.96 -6.29 -30.40
C GLN A 107 -36.36 -7.47 -31.20
N PRO A 108 -37.04 -8.63 -31.29
CA PRO A 108 -36.62 -9.74 -32.15
C PRO A 108 -36.71 -9.44 -33.66
N ASP A 109 -35.77 -9.94 -34.47
CA ASP A 109 -35.71 -9.70 -35.93
C ASP A 109 -36.95 -10.20 -36.70
N ALA A 110 -37.50 -11.34 -36.27
CA ALA A 110 -38.61 -11.99 -36.97
C ALA A 110 -39.99 -11.48 -36.51
N SER A 111 -40.03 -10.48 -35.63
CA SER A 111 -41.27 -10.01 -35.02
C SER A 111 -41.59 -8.59 -35.50
N GLY A 112 -42.63 -8.47 -36.33
CA GLY A 112 -43.01 -7.21 -36.95
C GLY A 112 -43.29 -6.10 -35.93
N ASP A 113 -42.85 -4.90 -36.28
CA ASP A 113 -43.17 -3.53 -35.81
C ASP A 113 -43.62 -3.34 -34.35
N TRP A 114 -44.73 -3.97 -33.95
CA TRP A 114 -45.35 -3.88 -32.63
C TRP A 114 -44.76 -4.79 -31.56
N ASN A 115 -43.87 -5.71 -31.92
CA ASN A 115 -43.33 -6.74 -31.03
C ASN A 115 -42.00 -6.35 -30.37
N TRP A 116 -42.04 -5.37 -29.47
CA TRP A 116 -40.89 -4.95 -28.67
C TRP A 116 -41.17 -5.11 -27.16
N ASN A 117 -40.11 -5.36 -26.40
CA ASN A 117 -40.12 -5.52 -24.96
C ASN A 117 -39.38 -4.32 -24.31
N GLN A 118 -39.70 -3.98 -23.06
CA GLN A 118 -39.09 -2.85 -22.36
C GLN A 118 -38.81 -3.09 -20.87
N SER A 119 -37.90 -2.29 -20.30
CA SER A 119 -37.77 -2.14 -18.85
C SER A 119 -38.89 -1.28 -18.25
N SER A 120 -38.94 -1.21 -16.92
CA SER A 120 -39.58 -0.09 -16.22
C SER A 120 -39.07 1.25 -16.75
N THR A 121 -39.92 2.27 -16.73
CA THR A 121 -39.60 3.62 -17.23
C THR A 121 -39.04 4.52 -16.13
N ALA A 122 -38.15 5.44 -16.51
CA ALA A 122 -37.64 6.50 -15.64
C ALA A 122 -37.98 7.88 -16.22
N GLU A 123 -38.30 8.86 -15.37
CA GLU A 123 -38.64 10.21 -15.80
C GLU A 123 -37.39 11.01 -16.24
N LEU A 124 -37.52 11.78 -17.32
CA LEU A 124 -36.42 12.60 -17.87
C LEU A 124 -36.23 13.89 -17.08
N VAL A 125 -35.20 13.92 -16.23
CA VAL A 125 -34.81 15.09 -15.43
C VAL A 125 -33.42 15.58 -15.84
N THR A 126 -33.32 16.86 -16.23
CA THR A 126 -32.03 17.47 -16.60
C THR A 126 -31.10 17.58 -15.39
N GLY A 127 -29.85 17.16 -15.55
CA GLY A 127 -28.85 17.10 -14.49
C GLY A 127 -28.86 15.80 -13.67
N SER A 128 -29.81 14.90 -13.90
CA SER A 128 -29.90 13.62 -13.19
C SER A 128 -29.19 12.48 -13.93
N GLN A 129 -28.63 11.54 -13.17
CA GLN A 129 -28.23 10.23 -13.67
C GLN A 129 -29.39 9.24 -13.52
N LEU A 130 -29.75 8.58 -14.61
CA LEU A 130 -30.73 7.50 -14.66
C LEU A 130 -29.99 6.15 -14.70
N THR A 131 -30.43 5.18 -13.90
CA THR A 131 -30.01 3.77 -14.02
C THR A 131 -31.21 2.96 -14.49
N LEU A 132 -31.11 2.39 -15.68
CA LEU A 132 -32.12 1.54 -16.30
C LEU A 132 -31.64 0.08 -16.25
N THR A 133 -32.52 -0.86 -15.94
CA THR A 133 -32.20 -2.30 -15.93
C THR A 133 -33.30 -3.08 -16.63
N TYR A 134 -32.92 -4.00 -17.52
CA TYR A 134 -33.80 -4.85 -18.30
C TYR A 134 -33.45 -6.32 -18.07
N SER A 135 -34.44 -7.18 -17.80
CA SER A 135 -34.28 -8.63 -17.64
C SER A 135 -34.51 -9.34 -18.97
N PHE A 136 -33.57 -10.20 -19.40
CA PHE A 136 -33.76 -11.04 -20.59
C PHE A 136 -34.62 -12.28 -20.30
N ALA A 137 -34.89 -12.59 -19.02
CA ALA A 137 -35.86 -13.61 -18.65
C ALA A 137 -37.31 -13.16 -18.92
N ASP A 138 -37.54 -11.85 -18.93
CA ASP A 138 -38.86 -11.22 -19.08
C ASP A 138 -39.20 -10.95 -20.57
N MET A 139 -38.31 -11.33 -21.49
CA MET A 139 -38.44 -11.04 -22.92
C MET A 139 -39.35 -12.05 -23.64
N ASP A 140 -40.51 -11.61 -24.09
CA ASP A 140 -41.31 -12.37 -25.04
C ASP A 140 -40.70 -12.27 -26.45
N TRP A 141 -40.43 -13.43 -27.04
CA TRP A 141 -39.80 -13.55 -28.35
C TRP A 141 -40.82 -13.58 -29.50
N LYS A 142 -42.12 -13.75 -29.21
CA LYS A 142 -43.22 -13.74 -30.20
C LYS A 142 -43.00 -14.63 -31.44
N GLY A 143 -42.30 -15.75 -31.25
CA GLY A 143 -41.94 -16.71 -32.31
C GLY A 143 -40.57 -16.48 -32.96
N GLY A 144 -39.93 -15.33 -32.75
CA GLY A 144 -38.57 -15.05 -33.22
C GLY A 144 -37.46 -15.75 -32.42
N THR A 145 -36.26 -15.78 -33.01
CA THR A 145 -35.08 -16.47 -32.45
C THR A 145 -33.81 -15.62 -32.42
N THR A 146 -33.78 -14.48 -33.12
CA THR A 146 -32.64 -13.55 -33.25
C THR A 146 -33.06 -12.17 -32.72
N LEU A 147 -32.15 -11.44 -32.07
CA LEU A 147 -32.39 -10.10 -31.53
C LEU A 147 -31.89 -9.03 -32.52
N GLY A 148 -32.80 -8.21 -33.05
CA GLY A 148 -32.51 -7.24 -34.10
C GLY A 148 -32.19 -5.84 -33.59
N ASN A 149 -33.02 -5.31 -32.69
CA ASN A 149 -32.79 -4.02 -32.04
C ASN A 149 -32.68 -4.15 -30.52
N LEU A 150 -31.79 -3.35 -29.94
CA LEU A 150 -31.55 -3.20 -28.52
C LEU A 150 -31.08 -1.77 -28.26
N GLY A 151 -31.69 -1.07 -27.31
CA GLY A 151 -31.41 0.36 -27.12
C GLY A 151 -31.97 0.94 -25.84
N VAL A 152 -31.75 2.25 -25.66
CA VAL A 152 -32.57 3.09 -24.77
C VAL A 152 -33.47 3.95 -25.65
N ARG A 153 -34.77 3.92 -25.37
CA ARG A 153 -35.78 4.76 -26.02
C ARG A 153 -36.12 5.93 -25.11
N PHE A 154 -36.16 7.12 -25.71
CA PHE A 154 -36.66 8.34 -25.12
C PHE A 154 -38.02 8.66 -25.76
N ALA A 155 -39.08 8.78 -24.96
CA ALA A 155 -40.46 8.86 -25.46
C ALA A 155 -41.34 9.80 -24.62
N ASN A 156 -42.59 10.00 -25.07
CA ASN A 156 -43.61 10.81 -24.40
C ASN A 156 -43.20 12.30 -24.25
N ALA A 157 -42.62 12.86 -25.31
CA ALA A 157 -42.34 14.28 -25.48
C ALA A 157 -42.80 14.75 -26.87
N ALA A 158 -42.94 16.06 -27.07
CA ALA A 158 -43.38 16.60 -28.36
C ALA A 158 -42.32 16.41 -29.48
N GLU A 159 -42.79 16.40 -30.73
CA GLU A 159 -41.93 16.38 -31.92
C GLU A 159 -40.89 17.51 -31.89
N GLY A 160 -39.65 17.18 -32.26
CA GLY A 160 -38.51 18.11 -32.24
C GLY A 160 -37.85 18.29 -30.87
N SER A 161 -38.38 17.70 -29.78
CA SER A 161 -37.74 17.72 -28.45
C SER A 161 -36.36 17.07 -28.52
N THR A 162 -35.32 17.73 -28.01
CA THR A 162 -33.95 17.16 -27.96
C THR A 162 -33.58 16.71 -26.56
N VAL A 163 -32.93 15.54 -26.48
CA VAL A 163 -32.33 14.99 -25.26
C VAL A 163 -30.83 14.83 -25.51
N SER A 164 -29.98 15.43 -24.67
CA SER A 164 -28.52 15.22 -24.69
C SER A 164 -28.04 14.63 -23.37
N TYR A 165 -27.05 13.74 -23.43
CA TYR A 165 -26.58 12.93 -22.30
C TYR A 165 -25.13 12.48 -22.44
N SER A 166 -24.59 11.82 -21.42
CA SER A 166 -23.53 10.81 -21.56
C SER A 166 -24.10 9.43 -21.28
N VAL A 167 -23.53 8.40 -21.93
CA VAL A 167 -23.62 7.03 -21.44
C VAL A 167 -22.46 6.82 -20.50
N ASP A 168 -22.78 6.54 -19.24
CA ASP A 168 -21.81 6.40 -18.17
C ASP A 168 -21.42 4.91 -17.99
N SER A 169 -22.36 3.99 -18.27
CA SER A 169 -22.09 2.56 -18.49
C SER A 169 -23.22 1.89 -19.28
N ALA A 170 -22.94 0.83 -20.03
CA ALA A 170 -23.93 -0.05 -20.65
C ALA A 170 -23.42 -1.49 -20.65
N VAL A 171 -24.02 -2.36 -19.82
CA VAL A 171 -23.43 -3.64 -19.41
C VAL A 171 -24.46 -4.76 -19.49
N ILE A 172 -24.08 -5.94 -20.01
CA ILE A 172 -24.84 -7.17 -19.80
C ILE A 172 -24.25 -8.02 -18.68
N ASN A 173 -25.16 -8.60 -17.90
CA ASN A 173 -24.90 -9.37 -16.69
C ASN A 173 -25.16 -10.86 -16.96
N MET A 174 -24.33 -11.74 -16.40
CA MET A 174 -24.40 -13.20 -16.60
C MET A 174 -24.60 -13.93 -15.28
N ALA A 175 -25.31 -15.05 -15.27
CA ALA A 175 -25.42 -15.94 -14.11
C ALA A 175 -24.27 -16.95 -14.04
N ASP A 176 -23.85 -17.30 -12.82
CA ASP A 176 -22.76 -18.24 -12.58
C ASP A 176 -23.10 -19.71 -12.90
N SER A 177 -22.06 -20.54 -12.96
CA SER A 177 -22.16 -22.01 -13.09
C SER A 177 -22.19 -22.74 -11.74
N GLY A 178 -23.13 -22.36 -10.88
CA GLY A 178 -23.58 -23.16 -9.73
C GLY A 178 -24.82 -24.01 -10.08
N SER A 179 -25.02 -25.14 -9.39
CA SER A 179 -26.21 -25.99 -9.56
C SER A 179 -27.43 -25.45 -8.79
N SER A 180 -28.63 -25.83 -9.23
CA SER A 180 -29.89 -25.21 -8.81
C SER A 180 -30.52 -25.77 -7.53
N ALA A 181 -30.96 -24.89 -6.63
CA ALA A 181 -32.05 -25.15 -5.69
C ALA A 181 -32.78 -23.85 -5.29
N THR A 182 -34.04 -23.72 -5.72
CA THR A 182 -35.17 -22.90 -5.20
C THR A 182 -34.95 -21.64 -4.35
N SER A 183 -35.62 -20.56 -4.73
CA SER A 183 -35.59 -19.22 -4.13
C SER A 183 -36.31 -19.03 -2.78
N LYS A 184 -35.67 -18.29 -1.85
CA LYS A 184 -36.31 -17.37 -0.89
C LYS A 184 -35.40 -16.16 -0.60
N PRO A 185 -35.89 -15.07 0.03
CA PRO A 185 -35.23 -13.76 -0.04
C PRO A 185 -33.96 -13.59 0.82
N SER A 186 -33.20 -12.57 0.44
CA SER A 186 -32.10 -11.97 1.20
C SER A 186 -32.43 -11.71 2.68
N SER A 187 -31.53 -12.14 3.56
CA SER A 187 -31.31 -11.52 4.86
C SER A 187 -29.81 -11.44 5.13
N ALA A 188 -29.31 -10.22 5.36
CA ALA A 188 -27.90 -9.99 5.66
C ALA A 188 -27.67 -10.11 7.17
N THR A 189 -26.93 -11.13 7.61
CA THR A 189 -26.50 -11.29 9.00
C THR A 189 -24.99 -11.42 9.09
N SER A 190 -24.35 -10.43 9.67
CA SER A 190 -22.93 -10.44 10.02
C SER A 190 -22.72 -9.69 11.34
N LYS A 191 -21.69 -10.12 12.07
CA LYS A 191 -21.62 -9.92 13.52
C LYS A 191 -20.83 -8.65 13.89
N PRO A 192 -21.44 -7.61 14.51
CA PRO A 192 -20.69 -6.63 15.28
C PRO A 192 -19.75 -7.27 16.30
N SER A 193 -18.48 -6.87 16.23
CA SER A 193 -17.58 -6.79 17.37
C SER A 193 -17.79 -5.43 18.07
N SER A 194 -17.47 -5.33 19.36
CA SER A 194 -18.02 -4.30 20.25
C SER A 194 -17.02 -3.21 20.68
N THR A 195 -17.53 -1.98 20.85
CA THR A 195 -16.90 -0.84 21.56
C THR A 195 -15.77 -0.07 20.86
N ALA A 196 -16.06 0.49 19.68
CA ALA A 196 -15.32 1.65 19.12
C ALA A 196 -16.19 2.92 19.16
N SER A 197 -15.91 3.84 20.09
CA SER A 197 -16.67 5.09 20.26
C SER A 197 -16.15 6.23 19.40
N ALA A 198 -17.04 6.93 18.70
CA ALA A 198 -16.68 7.99 17.76
C ALA A 198 -17.47 9.30 17.96
N GLY A 199 -16.78 10.43 17.84
CA GLY A 199 -17.31 11.64 17.22
C GLY A 199 -18.19 12.63 18.02
N GLY A 200 -18.96 12.22 19.03
CA GLY A 200 -19.95 13.10 19.70
C GLY A 200 -19.68 13.42 21.18
N ASN A 201 -20.38 14.41 21.75
CA ASN A 201 -20.34 14.70 23.20
C ASN A 201 -21.39 13.93 24.03
N VAL A 202 -22.21 13.10 23.37
CA VAL A 202 -23.39 12.44 23.95
C VAL A 202 -23.04 11.09 24.59
N SER A 203 -23.56 10.83 25.80
CA SER A 203 -23.47 9.52 26.47
C SER A 203 -24.62 8.58 26.08
N ALA A 204 -24.41 7.28 26.23
CA ALA A 204 -25.45 6.26 26.03
C ALA A 204 -26.67 6.50 26.95
N ASP A 205 -26.44 6.95 28.18
CA ASP A 205 -27.47 7.22 29.20
C ASP A 205 -28.42 8.37 28.81
N GLN A 206 -28.05 9.18 27.81
CA GLN A 206 -28.90 10.25 27.28
C GLN A 206 -29.87 9.74 26.21
N ILE A 207 -29.76 8.47 25.79
CA ILE A 207 -30.68 7.84 24.85
C ILE A 207 -31.61 6.89 25.62
N ALA A 208 -32.86 7.30 25.81
CA ALA A 208 -33.86 6.43 26.40
C ALA A 208 -34.41 5.47 25.35
N ILE A 209 -34.67 4.23 25.73
CA ILE A 209 -35.35 3.25 24.89
C ILE A 209 -36.57 2.69 25.61
N THR A 210 -37.61 2.35 24.86
CA THR A 210 -38.82 1.70 25.38
C THR A 210 -39.14 0.51 24.51
N ARG A 211 -39.13 -0.68 25.11
CA ARG A 211 -39.39 -1.95 24.42
C ARG A 211 -40.81 -2.42 24.70
N SER A 212 -41.59 -2.67 23.64
CA SER A 212 -42.91 -3.29 23.71
C SER A 212 -42.89 -4.67 23.04
N VAL A 213 -43.59 -5.65 23.61
CA VAL A 213 -43.82 -6.94 22.95
C VAL A 213 -44.86 -6.74 21.84
N GLY A 214 -44.58 -7.24 20.63
CA GLY A 214 -45.51 -7.12 19.50
C GLY A 214 -46.74 -8.01 19.68
N SER A 215 -47.93 -7.52 19.32
CA SER A 215 -49.21 -8.24 19.41
C SER A 215 -49.39 -9.35 18.35
N GLY A 216 -48.28 -9.87 17.80
CA GLY A 216 -48.23 -10.71 16.61
C GLY A 216 -47.34 -11.93 16.76
N THR A 217 -47.36 -12.59 17.93
CA THR A 217 -46.67 -13.88 18.13
C THR A 217 -47.31 -14.95 17.24
N ASN A 218 -46.63 -15.29 16.14
CA ASN A 218 -46.94 -16.49 15.37
C ASN A 218 -46.16 -17.70 15.93
N ASP A 219 -46.21 -18.84 15.23
CA ASP A 219 -45.58 -20.07 15.71
C ASP A 219 -44.07 -20.20 15.45
N TYR A 220 -43.44 -19.18 14.88
CA TYR A 220 -42.03 -19.21 14.52
C TYR A 220 -41.16 -18.19 15.27
N TYR A 221 -41.71 -17.02 15.64
CA TYR A 221 -40.91 -15.92 16.22
C TYR A 221 -41.62 -15.16 17.35
N ALA A 222 -40.83 -14.64 18.29
CA ALA A 222 -41.25 -13.65 19.29
C ALA A 222 -40.73 -12.25 18.90
N GLU A 223 -41.63 -11.28 18.70
CA GLU A 223 -41.32 -9.94 18.19
C GLU A 223 -41.24 -8.88 19.31
N TYR A 224 -40.17 -8.09 19.30
CA TYR A 224 -39.95 -6.96 20.19
C TYR A 224 -39.79 -5.68 19.36
N SER A 225 -40.59 -4.66 19.68
CA SER A 225 -40.56 -3.34 19.04
C SER A 225 -39.93 -2.30 19.97
N PHE A 226 -39.21 -1.33 19.42
CA PHE A 226 -38.38 -0.37 20.17
C PHE A 226 -38.65 1.07 19.76
N SER A 227 -39.08 1.91 20.69
CA SER A 227 -38.97 3.37 20.55
C SER A 227 -37.62 3.83 21.08
N ILE A 228 -36.96 4.76 20.38
CA ILE A 228 -35.67 5.35 20.78
C ILE A 228 -35.82 6.87 20.88
N THR A 229 -35.45 7.48 22.00
CA THR A 229 -35.55 8.92 22.27
C THR A 229 -34.18 9.51 22.57
N ASN A 230 -33.77 10.52 21.81
CA ASN A 230 -32.54 11.27 22.04
C ASN A 230 -32.78 12.43 23.01
N ASN A 231 -32.50 12.25 24.31
CA ASN A 231 -32.61 13.30 25.33
C ASN A 231 -31.37 14.22 25.41
N SER A 232 -30.45 14.14 24.44
CA SER A 232 -29.25 14.99 24.39
C SER A 232 -29.47 16.29 23.60
N SER A 233 -28.51 17.22 23.70
CA SER A 233 -28.51 18.49 22.98
C SER A 233 -27.87 18.43 21.58
N GLU A 234 -27.49 17.24 21.10
CA GLU A 234 -26.84 17.05 19.78
C GLU A 234 -27.62 15.98 18.98
N THR A 235 -27.60 16.06 17.65
CA THR A 235 -28.06 14.95 16.80
C THR A 235 -27.15 13.76 17.02
N VAL A 236 -27.73 12.58 17.23
CA VAL A 236 -26.98 11.31 17.32
C VAL A 236 -27.27 10.42 16.12
N ARG A 237 -26.38 9.48 15.86
CA ARG A 237 -26.59 8.32 14.97
C ARG A 237 -25.95 7.08 15.56
N GLY A 238 -26.02 5.95 14.86
CA GLY A 238 -25.22 4.77 15.16
C GLY A 238 -25.35 4.34 16.62
N ILE A 239 -26.54 3.91 17.00
CA ILE A 239 -26.92 3.56 18.37
C ILE A 239 -26.90 2.03 18.50
N GLN A 240 -26.11 1.50 19.42
CA GLN A 240 -26.13 0.06 19.76
C GLN A 240 -27.00 -0.18 21.00
N ILE A 241 -27.93 -1.12 20.88
CA ILE A 241 -28.83 -1.60 21.94
C ILE A 241 -28.49 -3.06 22.22
N LEU A 242 -28.19 -3.39 23.48
CA LEU A 242 -28.09 -4.77 23.93
C LEU A 242 -29.47 -5.30 24.33
N ILE A 243 -29.74 -6.54 23.95
CA ILE A 243 -30.92 -7.32 24.30
C ILE A 243 -30.41 -8.63 24.92
N PRO A 244 -30.20 -8.68 26.25
CA PRO A 244 -29.65 -9.85 26.93
C PRO A 244 -30.51 -11.10 26.73
N THR A 245 -29.89 -12.27 26.55
CA THR A 245 -30.58 -13.55 26.40
C THR A 245 -29.93 -14.63 27.27
N SER A 246 -30.73 -15.54 27.84
CA SER A 246 -30.23 -16.62 28.71
C SER A 246 -29.43 -17.73 27.99
N GLY A 247 -29.07 -17.51 26.73
CA GLY A 247 -28.37 -18.44 25.86
C GLY A 247 -28.30 -17.91 24.43
N SER A 248 -27.72 -18.73 23.53
CA SER A 248 -27.61 -18.40 22.11
C SER A 248 -28.99 -18.35 21.43
N VAL A 249 -29.21 -17.34 20.59
CA VAL A 249 -30.44 -17.16 19.82
C VAL A 249 -30.14 -16.85 18.36
N ASP A 250 -31.01 -17.33 17.48
CA ASP A 250 -31.07 -16.89 16.08
C ASP A 250 -31.95 -15.64 15.99
N VAL A 251 -31.39 -14.57 15.40
CA VAL A 251 -32.13 -13.36 15.01
C VAL A 251 -32.88 -13.69 13.72
N GLY A 252 -34.18 -13.97 13.85
CA GLY A 252 -35.03 -14.43 12.75
C GLY A 252 -35.64 -13.31 11.91
N TYR A 253 -35.76 -12.11 12.47
CA TYR A 253 -36.36 -10.95 11.83
C TYR A 253 -35.80 -9.63 12.39
N VAL A 254 -35.66 -8.61 11.55
CA VAL A 254 -35.35 -7.23 11.93
C VAL A 254 -36.08 -6.24 11.03
N GLU A 255 -36.45 -5.10 11.59
CA GLU A 255 -36.97 -3.92 10.87
C GLU A 255 -36.36 -2.66 11.51
N GLY A 256 -35.90 -1.69 10.72
CA GLY A 256 -35.23 -0.48 11.24
C GLY A 256 -33.83 -0.67 11.86
N PHE A 257 -33.41 -1.90 12.12
CA PHE A 257 -32.12 -2.27 12.72
C PHE A 257 -31.33 -3.27 11.86
N SER A 258 -30.01 -3.32 12.07
CA SER A 258 -29.23 -4.56 11.89
C SER A 258 -28.97 -5.20 13.27
N ALA A 259 -29.00 -6.53 13.41
CA ALA A 259 -28.79 -7.17 14.71
C ALA A 259 -28.09 -8.54 14.62
N VAL A 260 -27.39 -8.92 15.70
CA VAL A 260 -26.73 -10.24 15.83
C VAL A 260 -26.68 -10.70 17.29
N TYR A 261 -26.57 -12.01 17.52
CA TYR A 261 -26.14 -12.54 18.81
C TYR A 261 -24.63 -12.38 19.04
N ASP A 262 -24.23 -11.79 20.18
CA ASP A 262 -22.86 -11.81 20.67
C ASP A 262 -22.73 -12.44 22.07
N ALA A 263 -22.16 -13.64 22.09
CA ALA A 263 -21.81 -14.37 23.30
C ALA A 263 -20.86 -13.61 24.25
N ALA A 264 -20.05 -12.66 23.76
CA ALA A 264 -19.17 -11.85 24.62
C ALA A 264 -19.93 -10.77 25.40
N LEU A 265 -21.13 -10.37 24.93
CA LEU A 265 -22.02 -9.40 25.59
C LEU A 265 -23.26 -10.06 26.21
N GLY A 266 -23.41 -11.39 26.10
CA GLY A 266 -24.50 -12.14 26.73
C GLY A 266 -25.89 -11.87 26.12
N GLY A 267 -25.97 -11.53 24.84
CA GLY A 267 -27.24 -11.19 24.20
C GLY A 267 -27.15 -10.79 22.74
N VAL A 268 -28.25 -10.29 22.21
CA VAL A 268 -28.33 -9.72 20.85
C VAL A 268 -27.99 -8.24 20.87
N VAL A 269 -27.03 -7.82 20.06
CA VAL A 269 -26.77 -6.39 19.79
C VAL A 269 -27.55 -5.99 18.55
N ALA A 270 -28.49 -5.06 18.72
CA ALA A 270 -29.16 -4.35 17.64
C ALA A 270 -28.48 -2.98 17.40
N TYR A 271 -28.41 -2.54 16.16
CA TYR A 271 -27.77 -1.29 15.75
C TYR A 271 -28.69 -0.45 14.87
N TYR A 272 -28.93 0.79 15.28
CA TYR A 272 -29.72 1.78 14.58
C TYR A 272 -28.80 2.80 13.88
N SER A 273 -28.79 2.79 12.55
CA SER A 273 -27.86 3.58 11.74
C SER A 273 -28.27 5.05 11.56
N THR A 274 -29.57 5.33 11.52
CA THR A 274 -30.16 6.63 11.14
C THR A 274 -29.90 7.73 12.17
N GLU A 275 -29.86 8.98 11.71
CA GLU A 275 -29.73 10.16 12.57
C GLU A 275 -31.04 10.48 13.33
N ILE A 276 -30.95 10.63 14.66
CA ILE A 276 -32.02 11.09 15.55
C ILE A 276 -31.64 12.48 16.06
N ALA A 277 -32.43 13.50 15.69
CA ALA A 277 -32.22 14.88 16.13
C ALA A 277 -32.31 15.04 17.66
N ALA A 278 -31.71 16.10 18.20
CA ALA A 278 -31.80 16.45 19.62
C ALA A 278 -33.28 16.59 20.05
N GLY A 279 -33.68 15.89 21.12
CA GLY A 279 -35.06 15.88 21.63
C GLY A 279 -36.06 15.03 20.84
N ALA A 280 -35.65 14.31 19.78
CA ALA A 280 -36.56 13.53 18.94
C ALA A 280 -36.71 12.07 19.40
N THR A 281 -37.89 11.50 19.13
CA THR A 281 -38.22 10.08 19.31
C THR A 281 -38.52 9.44 17.96
N VAL A 282 -37.99 8.25 17.71
CA VAL A 282 -38.41 7.36 16.61
C VAL A 282 -39.32 6.25 17.15
N SER A 283 -40.40 5.93 16.45
CA SER A 283 -41.48 5.08 16.95
C SER A 283 -41.17 3.57 16.90
N SER A 284 -41.86 2.83 17.76
CA SER A 284 -41.82 1.35 17.81
C SER A 284 -42.37 0.66 16.56
N SER A 285 -43.24 1.31 15.79
CA SER A 285 -43.95 0.74 14.63
C SER A 285 -43.06 0.20 13.51
N SER A 286 -41.82 0.67 13.42
CA SER A 286 -40.90 0.43 12.28
C SER A 286 -39.49 0.07 12.75
N ASN A 287 -39.35 -0.32 14.02
CA ASN A 287 -38.09 -0.58 14.72
C ASN A 287 -38.25 -1.86 15.54
N LYS A 288 -37.88 -3.01 14.96
CA LYS A 288 -38.21 -4.34 15.47
C LYS A 288 -37.04 -5.31 15.45
N VAL A 289 -37.06 -6.26 16.38
CA VAL A 289 -36.18 -7.44 16.41
C VAL A 289 -37.04 -8.66 16.79
N GLY A 290 -36.91 -9.76 16.04
CA GLY A 290 -37.60 -11.02 16.27
C GLY A 290 -36.64 -12.19 16.50
N PHE A 291 -36.86 -12.96 17.56
CA PHE A 291 -36.06 -14.16 17.88
C PHE A 291 -36.80 -15.44 17.51
N GLY A 292 -36.07 -16.46 17.06
CA GLY A 292 -36.64 -17.81 16.85
C GLY A 292 -37.26 -18.37 18.13
N LYS A 293 -38.41 -19.04 18.02
CA LYS A 293 -39.23 -19.56 19.15
C LYS A 293 -38.58 -20.77 19.85
N GLN A 294 -37.38 -20.59 20.40
CA GLN A 294 -36.65 -21.56 21.21
C GLN A 294 -37.27 -21.65 22.62
N PRO A 295 -37.79 -22.82 23.07
CA PRO A 295 -38.65 -22.92 24.25
C PRO A 295 -37.94 -22.76 25.62
N SER A 296 -36.63 -22.47 25.63
CA SER A 296 -35.79 -22.41 26.83
C SER A 296 -35.05 -21.08 27.02
N ILE A 297 -35.26 -20.07 26.15
CA ILE A 297 -34.57 -18.78 26.24
C ILE A 297 -35.48 -17.72 26.86
N SER A 298 -34.98 -17.03 27.89
CA SER A 298 -35.55 -15.78 28.39
C SER A 298 -34.78 -14.57 27.84
N VAL A 299 -35.49 -13.44 27.73
CA VAL A 299 -34.96 -12.16 27.22
C VAL A 299 -34.96 -11.14 28.35
N GLY A 300 -33.78 -10.65 28.73
CA GLY A 300 -33.59 -9.68 29.81
C GLY A 300 -34.08 -8.27 29.46
N GLU A 301 -33.83 -7.29 30.33
CA GLU A 301 -34.09 -5.87 30.02
C GLU A 301 -33.09 -5.34 28.99
N SER A 302 -33.55 -4.50 28.05
CA SER A 302 -32.68 -3.92 27.00
C SER A 302 -32.10 -2.59 27.43
N ASN A 303 -30.84 -2.33 27.05
CA ASN A 303 -30.15 -1.07 27.35
C ASN A 303 -29.31 -0.58 26.15
N VAL A 304 -29.08 0.73 26.05
CA VAL A 304 -28.13 1.31 25.10
C VAL A 304 -26.70 1.04 25.59
N ILE A 305 -25.80 0.63 24.69
CA ILE A 305 -24.38 0.34 24.99
C ILE A 305 -23.40 1.24 24.23
N ALA A 306 -23.81 1.84 23.11
CA ALA A 306 -23.00 2.83 22.38
C ALA A 306 -23.88 3.79 21.58
N VAL A 307 -23.34 4.99 21.32
CA VAL A 307 -23.95 6.05 20.50
C VAL A 307 -22.87 6.70 19.63
N ASN A 308 -23.26 7.22 18.47
CA ASN A 308 -22.38 7.79 17.45
C ASN A 308 -21.26 6.86 16.95
N CYS A 309 -21.36 5.56 17.25
CA CYS A 309 -20.36 4.59 16.81
C CYS A 309 -20.50 4.31 15.31
N ALA A 310 -19.43 3.82 14.70
CA ALA A 310 -19.56 3.15 13.41
C ALA A 310 -20.45 1.91 13.59
N GLY A 311 -21.17 1.53 12.53
CA GLY A 311 -21.92 0.29 12.55
C GLY A 311 -21.01 -0.92 12.61
N PRO A 312 -21.57 -2.12 12.88
CA PRO A 312 -20.95 -3.33 12.35
C PRO A 312 -20.63 -3.14 10.86
N SER A 313 -19.49 -3.67 10.43
CA SER A 313 -19.17 -3.81 9.01
C SER A 313 -20.07 -4.90 8.40
N THR A 314 -21.32 -4.55 8.09
CA THR A 314 -22.38 -5.49 7.66
C THR A 314 -22.24 -5.90 6.19
N GLY A 315 -21.03 -6.22 5.77
CA GLY A 315 -20.76 -6.50 4.36
C GLY A 315 -21.04 -5.29 3.45
N ASP A 316 -20.93 -4.07 3.99
CA ASP A 316 -20.63 -2.91 3.14
C ASP A 316 -19.43 -3.31 2.29
N GLU A 317 -19.61 -3.41 0.98
CA GLU A 317 -18.47 -3.50 0.09
C GLU A 317 -17.57 -2.31 0.43
N LEU A 318 -16.30 -2.58 0.73
CA LEU A 318 -15.32 -1.51 0.94
C LEU A 318 -15.35 -0.66 -0.32
N ASN A 319 -15.98 0.51 -0.22
CA ASN A 319 -16.41 1.32 -1.35
C ASN A 319 -15.29 2.28 -1.73
N TYR A 320 -14.70 2.08 -2.90
CA TYR A 320 -13.68 2.96 -3.46
C TYR A 320 -13.88 3.09 -4.97
N GLU A 321 -13.80 4.33 -5.43
CA GLU A 321 -13.56 4.63 -6.82
C GLU A 321 -12.06 4.52 -7.08
N LEU A 322 -11.64 3.77 -8.12
CA LEU A 322 -10.25 3.79 -8.60
C LEU A 322 -10.07 5.01 -9.50
N THR A 323 -9.19 5.92 -9.08
CA THR A 323 -8.99 7.22 -9.74
C THR A 323 -7.94 7.15 -10.86
N GLY A 324 -7.35 5.98 -11.08
CA GLY A 324 -6.41 5.70 -12.15
C GLY A 324 -5.01 6.26 -11.93
N ARG A 325 -4.11 5.94 -12.88
CA ARG A 325 -2.72 6.42 -12.90
C ARG A 325 -2.65 7.90 -13.25
N LYS A 326 -1.66 8.61 -12.69
CA LYS A 326 -1.51 10.07 -12.73
C LYS A 326 -0.09 10.43 -13.16
N ASP A 327 0.08 11.47 -13.98
CA ASP A 327 1.43 11.98 -14.30
C ASP A 327 1.95 12.85 -13.14
N VAL A 328 2.36 12.20 -12.05
CA VAL A 328 2.92 12.86 -10.86
C VAL A 328 4.36 13.29 -11.15
N ALA A 329 4.57 14.60 -11.26
CA ALA A 329 5.88 15.19 -11.43
C ALA A 329 6.85 14.72 -10.34
N TYR A 330 8.07 14.31 -10.72
CA TYR A 330 9.00 13.61 -9.82
C TYR A 330 9.24 14.31 -8.47
N ALA A 331 9.24 15.65 -8.43
CA ALA A 331 9.45 16.42 -7.19
C ALA A 331 8.34 16.22 -6.14
N ASP A 332 7.15 15.81 -6.58
CA ASP A 332 5.95 15.64 -5.77
C ASP A 332 5.64 14.15 -5.50
N THR A 333 6.51 13.23 -5.94
CA THR A 333 6.54 11.79 -5.56
C THR A 333 7.15 11.59 -4.17
N PRO A 334 6.96 10.44 -3.49
CA PRO A 334 7.54 10.19 -2.16
C PRO A 334 9.04 10.45 -2.05
N VAL A 335 9.87 9.87 -2.93
CA VAL A 335 11.33 10.08 -2.95
C VAL A 335 11.68 11.51 -3.36
N GLY A 336 10.87 12.15 -4.23
CA GLY A 336 11.03 13.56 -4.60
C GLY A 336 10.86 14.53 -3.43
N ARG A 337 9.88 14.27 -2.56
CA ARG A 337 9.62 15.03 -1.33
C ARG A 337 10.66 14.73 -0.25
N HIS A 338 10.86 13.45 0.07
CA HIS A 338 11.57 13.00 1.28
C HIS A 338 13.08 12.74 1.09
N GLY A 339 13.53 12.35 -0.11
CA GLY A 339 14.96 12.09 -0.42
C GLY A 339 15.52 10.84 0.29
N LYS A 340 16.86 10.79 0.52
CA LYS A 340 17.46 9.66 1.27
C LYS A 340 17.02 9.70 2.73
N LEU A 341 16.35 8.62 3.14
CA LEU A 341 15.88 8.40 4.50
C LEU A 341 17.05 8.04 5.43
N SER A 342 16.81 8.13 6.73
CA SER A 342 17.71 7.64 7.78
C SER A 342 16.92 7.26 9.03
N VAL A 343 17.56 6.59 9.99
CA VAL A 343 16.96 6.22 11.28
C VAL A 343 17.53 7.12 12.36
N GLN A 344 16.70 7.95 12.99
CA GLN A 344 17.15 8.97 13.95
C GLN A 344 16.26 9.01 15.21
N LYS A 345 16.87 9.32 16.36
CA LYS A 345 16.13 9.65 17.58
C LYS A 345 15.51 11.04 17.44
N VAL A 346 14.18 11.11 17.51
CA VAL A 346 13.41 12.35 17.36
C VAL A 346 12.72 12.72 18.67
N ASP A 347 12.71 14.02 18.99
CA ASP A 347 12.00 14.59 20.15
C ASP A 347 10.52 14.18 20.14
N GLY A 348 10.16 13.22 21.00
CA GLY A 348 8.78 12.77 21.20
C GLY A 348 8.51 11.28 20.95
N TYR A 349 9.45 10.57 20.33
CA TYR A 349 9.36 9.11 20.12
C TYR A 349 10.34 8.41 21.07
N ALA A 350 9.97 7.23 21.57
CA ALA A 350 10.79 6.47 22.52
C ALA A 350 11.98 5.77 21.82
N ALA A 351 11.72 5.08 20.72
CA ALA A 351 12.75 4.59 19.82
C ALA A 351 13.33 5.70 18.90
N PRO A 352 14.49 5.47 18.28
CA PRO A 352 14.78 6.01 16.95
C PRO A 352 13.72 5.58 15.94
N ILE A 353 13.40 6.45 14.98
CA ILE A 353 12.38 6.22 13.96
C ILE A 353 12.90 6.64 12.58
N MET A 354 12.19 6.27 11.53
CA MET A 354 12.52 6.65 10.16
C MET A 354 12.23 8.15 9.92
N VAL A 355 13.17 8.84 9.27
CA VAL A 355 13.08 10.27 8.94
C VAL A 355 13.58 10.58 7.53
N ASP A 356 13.04 11.64 6.94
CA ASP A 356 13.45 12.21 5.66
C ASP A 356 14.87 12.81 5.68
N GLN A 357 15.34 13.27 4.51
CA GLN A 357 16.63 13.95 4.32
C GLN A 357 16.81 15.24 5.16
N ASN A 358 15.74 15.78 5.75
CA ASN A 358 15.72 16.98 6.59
C ASN A 358 15.58 16.67 8.10
N GLY A 359 15.37 15.41 8.49
CA GLY A 359 15.10 14.99 9.86
C GLY A 359 13.64 15.11 10.30
N VAL A 360 12.70 15.08 9.35
CA VAL A 360 11.25 15.00 9.59
C VAL A 360 10.85 13.52 9.65
N PRO A 361 10.18 13.07 10.72
CA PRO A 361 9.51 11.77 10.77
C PRO A 361 8.70 11.45 9.51
N THR A 362 9.01 10.31 8.91
CA THR A 362 8.39 9.77 7.70
C THR A 362 8.08 8.30 7.93
N GLN A 363 6.97 7.83 7.39
CA GLN A 363 6.46 6.48 7.54
C GLN A 363 6.34 5.86 6.14
N LEU A 364 6.94 4.70 5.92
CA LEU A 364 6.73 3.95 4.68
C LEU A 364 5.46 3.09 4.79
N ARG A 365 4.73 3.05 3.67
CA ARG A 365 3.46 2.37 3.47
C ARG A 365 3.65 1.52 2.23
N GLY A 366 3.85 0.22 2.44
CA GLY A 366 4.40 -0.68 1.45
C GLY A 366 3.41 -1.70 0.90
N ALA A 367 3.58 -2.01 -0.39
CA ALA A 367 3.09 -3.25 -0.96
C ALA A 367 4.23 -4.28 -0.97
N SER A 368 4.07 -5.44 -0.34
CA SER A 368 5.00 -6.56 -0.52
C SER A 368 4.58 -7.36 -1.75
N THR A 369 5.50 -7.68 -2.65
CA THR A 369 5.28 -8.80 -3.58
C THR A 369 5.06 -10.07 -2.75
N HIS A 370 4.36 -11.05 -3.31
CA HIS A 370 4.59 -12.45 -2.94
C HIS A 370 5.99 -12.89 -3.44
N GLY A 371 6.40 -14.14 -3.24
CA GLY A 371 7.61 -14.70 -3.84
C GLY A 371 7.65 -14.46 -5.36
N MET A 372 8.62 -13.66 -5.83
CA MET A 372 8.60 -13.09 -7.18
C MET A 372 8.83 -14.12 -8.30
N HIS A 373 9.33 -15.31 -7.97
CA HIS A 373 9.45 -16.45 -8.88
C HIS A 373 8.09 -17.07 -9.24
N TRP A 374 7.12 -17.04 -8.31
CA TRP A 374 5.74 -17.50 -8.55
C TRP A 374 4.86 -16.43 -9.20
N PHE A 375 5.00 -15.16 -8.81
CA PHE A 375 4.15 -14.06 -9.27
C PHE A 375 4.94 -12.92 -9.96
N PRO A 376 5.79 -13.22 -10.97
CA PRO A 376 6.67 -12.23 -11.61
C PRO A 376 5.91 -11.11 -12.35
N GLN A 377 4.68 -11.38 -12.78
CA GLN A 377 3.88 -10.48 -13.62
C GLN A 377 3.59 -9.11 -12.97
N TYR A 378 3.51 -9.06 -11.64
CA TYR A 378 3.24 -7.81 -10.90
C TYR A 378 4.46 -6.90 -10.73
N VAL A 379 5.67 -7.39 -11.06
CA VAL A 379 6.91 -6.60 -11.05
C VAL A 379 7.05 -5.86 -12.39
N ASN A 380 6.14 -4.91 -12.64
CA ASN A 380 6.17 -4.06 -13.83
C ASN A 380 5.89 -2.58 -13.49
N GLN A 381 6.29 -1.68 -14.39
CA GLN A 381 6.24 -0.24 -14.12
C GLN A 381 4.80 0.30 -13.99
N ASN A 382 3.84 -0.24 -14.74
CA ASN A 382 2.46 0.24 -14.72
C ASN A 382 1.74 -0.19 -13.43
N ALA A 383 1.96 -1.44 -13.01
CA ALA A 383 1.55 -1.96 -11.71
C ALA A 383 2.07 -1.08 -10.57
N PHE A 384 3.38 -0.82 -10.52
CA PHE A 384 3.98 0.03 -9.48
C PHE A 384 3.50 1.48 -9.56
N GLN A 385 3.18 1.98 -10.76
CA GLN A 385 2.61 3.31 -10.92
C GLN A 385 1.20 3.41 -10.32
N THR A 386 0.34 2.39 -10.48
CA THR A 386 -1.00 2.37 -9.86
C THR A 386 -0.92 2.33 -8.34
N LEU A 387 0.02 1.57 -7.76
CA LEU A 387 0.29 1.60 -6.31
C LEU A 387 0.60 3.03 -5.83
N ARG A 388 1.48 3.75 -6.53
CA ARG A 388 1.86 5.13 -6.20
C ARG A 388 0.70 6.12 -6.35
N ASP A 389 0.04 6.09 -7.51
CA ASP A 389 -0.86 7.16 -7.95
C ASP A 389 -2.27 7.02 -7.41
N ASP A 390 -2.74 5.79 -7.22
CA ASP A 390 -4.14 5.51 -6.93
C ASP A 390 -4.33 4.82 -5.57
N TRP A 391 -3.32 4.08 -5.08
CA TRP A 391 -3.40 3.39 -3.78
C TRP A 391 -2.69 4.16 -2.64
N GLY A 392 -1.95 5.24 -2.93
CA GLY A 392 -1.21 6.03 -1.92
C GLY A 392 0.01 5.31 -1.32
N ILE A 393 0.42 4.19 -1.90
CA ILE A 393 1.58 3.36 -1.49
C ILE A 393 2.87 4.10 -1.85
N ASN A 394 3.82 4.16 -0.92
CA ASN A 394 5.07 4.89 -1.10
C ASN A 394 6.32 3.99 -1.17
N MET A 395 6.18 2.69 -0.90
CA MET A 395 7.24 1.68 -0.97
C MET A 395 6.75 0.41 -1.67
N VAL A 396 7.65 -0.30 -2.36
CA VAL A 396 7.50 -1.72 -2.71
C VAL A 396 8.52 -2.56 -1.96
N ARG A 397 8.12 -3.75 -1.48
CA ARG A 397 9.02 -4.77 -0.94
C ARG A 397 9.13 -5.91 -1.96
N LEU A 398 10.37 -6.25 -2.32
CA LEU A 398 10.74 -7.14 -3.42
C LEU A 398 11.27 -8.44 -2.82
N VAL A 399 10.40 -9.45 -2.78
CA VAL A 399 10.57 -10.67 -1.99
C VAL A 399 11.34 -11.74 -2.75
N CYS A 400 12.52 -12.09 -2.24
CA CYS A 400 13.42 -13.08 -2.82
C CYS A 400 13.70 -14.24 -1.84
N TYR A 401 12.96 -15.33 -1.98
CA TYR A 401 13.15 -16.56 -1.20
C TYR A 401 14.53 -17.17 -1.50
N PRO A 402 15.42 -17.37 -0.50
CA PRO A 402 16.70 -18.03 -0.72
C PRO A 402 16.53 -19.52 -1.02
N ARG A 403 15.69 -20.18 -0.22
CA ARG A 403 15.21 -21.55 -0.41
C ARG A 403 13.70 -21.58 -0.18
N ASP A 404 13.03 -22.53 -0.82
CA ASP A 404 11.58 -22.55 -0.90
C ASP A 404 11.06 -23.97 -1.21
N VAL A 405 9.78 -24.21 -0.93
CA VAL A 405 9.08 -25.46 -1.24
C VAL A 405 9.04 -25.70 -2.75
N GLY A 406 9.21 -26.96 -3.16
CA GLY A 406 9.33 -27.31 -4.59
C GLY A 406 10.66 -26.93 -5.25
N SER A 407 11.65 -26.45 -4.49
CA SER A 407 12.99 -26.09 -4.97
C SER A 407 13.01 -24.97 -6.03
N VAL A 408 12.34 -23.86 -5.74
CA VAL A 408 12.24 -22.70 -6.66
C VAL A 408 12.75 -21.37 -6.07
N GLY A 409 13.56 -21.42 -5.00
CA GLY A 409 14.23 -20.24 -4.43
C GLY A 409 15.50 -19.83 -5.18
N TYR A 410 16.05 -18.65 -4.87
CA TYR A 410 17.27 -18.08 -5.46
C TYR A 410 18.52 -18.98 -5.38
N LEU A 411 18.57 -19.89 -4.40
CA LEU A 411 19.64 -20.87 -4.24
C LEU A 411 19.23 -22.30 -4.66
N THR A 412 17.92 -22.60 -4.77
CA THR A 412 17.42 -23.97 -5.01
C THR A 412 16.82 -24.20 -6.41
N GLY A 413 16.35 -23.15 -7.10
CA GLY A 413 15.76 -23.22 -8.44
C GLY A 413 16.75 -23.24 -9.61
N GLY A 414 18.06 -23.35 -9.33
CA GLY A 414 19.10 -23.31 -10.36
C GLY A 414 19.26 -21.94 -11.03
N ASP A 415 20.13 -21.88 -12.04
CA ASP A 415 20.58 -20.61 -12.62
C ASP A 415 19.48 -19.84 -13.36
N SER A 416 18.47 -20.50 -13.94
CA SER A 416 17.34 -19.85 -14.62
C SER A 416 16.45 -19.07 -13.65
N THR A 417 15.98 -19.70 -12.57
CA THR A 417 15.17 -19.05 -11.53
C THR A 417 15.95 -17.96 -10.81
N LYS A 418 17.25 -18.19 -10.57
CA LYS A 418 18.17 -17.19 -10.02
C LYS A 418 18.33 -15.98 -10.94
N GLN A 419 18.51 -16.18 -12.25
CA GLN A 419 18.58 -15.10 -13.25
C GLN A 419 17.24 -14.36 -13.41
N GLN A 420 16.12 -15.07 -13.28
CA GLN A 420 14.77 -14.48 -13.25
C GLN A 420 14.60 -13.56 -12.04
N LEU A 421 14.87 -14.06 -10.82
CA LEU A 421 14.82 -13.28 -9.58
C LEU A 421 15.80 -12.09 -9.61
N ASP A 422 17.02 -12.30 -10.13
CA ASP A 422 17.99 -11.23 -10.36
C ASP A 422 17.42 -10.10 -11.22
N THR A 423 16.71 -10.46 -12.30
CA THR A 423 16.09 -9.52 -13.25
C THR A 423 14.90 -8.81 -12.62
N LEU A 424 14.09 -9.52 -11.82
CA LEU A 424 12.92 -8.95 -11.13
C LEU A 424 13.33 -7.95 -10.04
N ILE A 425 14.38 -8.23 -9.26
CA ILE A 425 14.92 -7.27 -8.28
C ILE A 425 15.47 -6.02 -8.98
N GLN A 426 16.14 -6.16 -10.13
CA GLN A 426 16.63 -5.03 -10.92
C GLN A 426 15.48 -4.19 -11.48
N ASN A 427 14.54 -4.82 -12.20
CA ASN A 427 13.35 -4.17 -12.74
C ASN A 427 12.54 -3.46 -11.64
N GLY A 428 12.28 -4.12 -10.52
CA GLY A 428 11.53 -3.57 -9.40
C GLY A 428 12.20 -2.33 -8.79
N VAL A 429 13.51 -2.37 -8.56
CA VAL A 429 14.26 -1.20 -8.05
C VAL A 429 14.30 -0.06 -9.07
N ASP A 430 14.46 -0.35 -10.37
CA ASP A 430 14.47 0.69 -11.40
C ASP A 430 13.09 1.33 -11.61
N TYR A 431 12.01 0.55 -11.61
CA TYR A 431 10.64 1.08 -11.67
C TYR A 431 10.33 1.95 -10.45
N ALA A 432 10.63 1.48 -9.24
CA ALA A 432 10.48 2.27 -8.02
C ALA A 432 11.33 3.56 -8.08
N THR A 433 12.59 3.47 -8.51
CA THR A 433 13.49 4.63 -8.64
C THR A 433 12.99 5.66 -9.66
N LYS A 434 12.44 5.20 -10.78
CA LYS A 434 11.84 6.03 -11.86
C LYS A 434 10.54 6.69 -11.41
N LEU A 435 9.67 5.96 -10.71
CA LEU A 435 8.40 6.44 -10.19
C LEU A 435 8.54 7.30 -8.92
N GLY A 436 9.71 7.29 -8.29
CA GLY A 436 9.95 8.02 -7.05
C GLY A 436 9.36 7.34 -5.81
N MET A 437 9.36 6.01 -5.80
CA MET A 437 8.99 5.15 -4.67
C MET A 437 10.24 4.58 -3.99
N TYR A 438 10.08 4.15 -2.74
CA TYR A 438 11.09 3.37 -2.03
C TYR A 438 11.02 1.90 -2.44
N ALA A 439 12.16 1.20 -2.41
CA ALA A 439 12.26 -0.23 -2.68
C ALA A 439 13.02 -0.92 -1.55
N LEU A 440 12.37 -1.87 -0.91
CA LEU A 440 12.98 -2.77 0.06
C LEU A 440 13.35 -4.08 -0.64
N VAL A 441 14.65 -4.40 -0.70
CA VAL A 441 15.13 -5.70 -1.20
C VAL A 441 15.19 -6.67 -0.02
N ASP A 442 14.39 -7.73 -0.06
CA ASP A 442 14.22 -8.69 1.02
C ASP A 442 14.87 -10.04 0.67
N TRP A 443 15.77 -10.49 1.56
CA TRP A 443 16.30 -11.85 1.58
C TRP A 443 15.40 -12.73 2.45
N HIS A 444 14.41 -13.34 1.80
CA HIS A 444 13.21 -13.86 2.43
C HIS A 444 13.43 -15.24 3.10
N VAL A 445 14.22 -15.23 4.17
CA VAL A 445 14.34 -16.35 5.13
C VAL A 445 12.96 -16.63 5.71
N HIS A 446 12.49 -17.87 5.71
CA HIS A 446 11.19 -18.22 6.27
C HIS A 446 11.29 -19.55 7.02
N ALA A 447 11.13 -19.49 8.35
CA ALA A 447 11.14 -20.62 9.27
C ALA A 447 12.46 -21.44 9.35
N TYR A 448 13.62 -20.78 9.31
CA TYR A 448 14.93 -21.43 9.56
C TYR A 448 16.00 -20.48 10.15
N ASN A 449 17.18 -21.01 10.50
CA ASN A 449 18.27 -20.19 11.03
C ASN A 449 19.04 -19.55 9.86
N PRO A 450 19.08 -18.20 9.73
CA PRO A 450 19.71 -17.56 8.58
C PRO A 450 21.24 -17.80 8.49
N ASN A 451 21.89 -18.25 9.57
CA ASN A 451 23.29 -18.66 9.55
C ASN A 451 23.57 -19.87 8.63
N GLU A 452 22.56 -20.69 8.29
CA GLU A 452 22.65 -21.78 7.30
C GLU A 452 23.19 -21.29 5.95
N TYR A 453 22.88 -20.05 5.56
CA TYR A 453 23.19 -19.47 4.25
C TYR A 453 23.89 -18.11 4.37
N LEU A 454 24.64 -17.87 5.46
CA LEU A 454 25.33 -16.60 5.72
C LEU A 454 26.31 -16.20 4.61
N LYS A 455 27.02 -17.16 4.03
CA LYS A 455 27.97 -16.91 2.93
C LYS A 455 27.24 -16.44 1.67
N GLU A 456 26.13 -17.08 1.34
CA GLU A 456 25.31 -16.84 0.17
C GLU A 456 24.56 -15.50 0.30
N ALA A 457 24.03 -15.20 1.50
CA ALA A 457 23.47 -13.90 1.85
C ALA A 457 24.51 -12.77 1.71
N LYS A 458 25.74 -12.97 2.19
CA LYS A 458 26.84 -11.99 2.02
C LYS A 458 27.19 -11.77 0.55
N ILE A 459 27.13 -12.81 -0.30
CA ILE A 459 27.31 -12.67 -1.77
C ILE A 459 26.14 -11.88 -2.39
N PHE A 460 24.90 -12.21 -2.05
CA PHE A 460 23.69 -11.51 -2.51
C PHE A 460 23.74 -10.02 -2.15
N PHE A 461 23.97 -9.68 -0.88
CA PHE A 461 24.04 -8.30 -0.44
C PHE A 461 25.29 -7.55 -0.94
N THR A 462 26.42 -8.23 -1.17
CA THR A 462 27.58 -7.62 -1.87
C THR A 462 27.18 -7.12 -3.26
N LYS A 463 26.44 -7.93 -4.02
CA LYS A 463 25.92 -7.57 -5.35
C LYS A 463 24.97 -6.38 -5.28
N TYR A 464 23.92 -6.46 -4.46
CA TYR A 464 22.88 -5.43 -4.42
C TYR A 464 23.33 -4.11 -3.79
N ALA A 465 24.15 -4.15 -2.74
CA ALA A 465 24.80 -2.94 -2.21
C ALA A 465 25.74 -2.29 -3.24
N THR A 466 26.46 -3.10 -4.04
CA THR A 466 27.37 -2.57 -5.08
C THR A 466 26.62 -1.80 -6.16
N MET A 467 25.46 -2.29 -6.58
CA MET A 467 24.61 -1.64 -7.57
C MET A 467 23.90 -0.40 -7.00
N TYR A 468 23.33 -0.49 -5.79
CA TYR A 468 22.38 0.51 -5.29
C TYR A 468 22.91 1.48 -4.20
N LYS A 469 24.19 1.46 -3.83
CA LYS A 469 24.80 2.48 -2.93
C LYS A 469 24.63 3.93 -3.36
N ASP A 470 24.42 4.17 -4.66
CA ASP A 470 24.12 5.48 -5.25
C ASP A 470 22.59 5.75 -5.36
N HIS A 471 21.75 4.90 -4.77
CA HIS A 471 20.30 5.09 -4.67
C HIS A 471 19.95 5.74 -3.32
N ASP A 472 19.00 6.67 -3.36
CA ASP A 472 18.49 7.39 -2.19
C ASP A 472 17.22 6.70 -1.65
N ASN A 473 16.75 5.66 -2.33
CA ASN A 473 15.43 5.07 -2.16
C ASN A 473 15.45 3.54 -1.98
N VAL A 474 16.62 2.93 -1.84
CA VAL A 474 16.78 1.48 -1.63
C VAL A 474 17.10 1.20 -0.16
N LEU A 475 16.42 0.19 0.39
CA LEU A 475 16.58 -0.38 1.72
C LEU A 475 16.83 -1.89 1.61
N TYR A 476 17.41 -2.51 2.63
CA TYR A 476 17.69 -3.95 2.66
C TYR A 476 17.08 -4.61 3.88
N GLU A 477 16.29 -5.65 3.69
CA GLU A 477 15.87 -6.59 4.74
C GLU A 477 16.74 -7.84 4.62
N ILE A 478 17.57 -8.11 5.64
CA ILE A 478 18.63 -9.13 5.54
C ILE A 478 18.21 -10.53 5.98
N CYS A 479 17.05 -10.64 6.62
CA CYS A 479 16.34 -11.89 6.90
C CYS A 479 14.90 -11.55 7.29
N ASN A 480 13.92 -12.12 6.58
CA ASN A 480 12.48 -11.96 6.81
C ASN A 480 12.01 -12.56 8.15
N GLU A 481 12.02 -13.89 8.28
CA GLU A 481 11.44 -14.64 9.40
C GLU A 481 12.34 -15.80 9.89
N PRO A 482 13.36 -15.47 10.68
CA PRO A 482 14.09 -16.46 11.47
C PRO A 482 13.20 -17.18 12.49
N THR A 483 13.49 -18.46 12.74
CA THR A 483 12.90 -19.25 13.83
C THR A 483 13.96 -20.10 14.53
N GLY A 484 13.62 -20.61 15.72
CA GLY A 484 14.49 -21.50 16.52
C GLY A 484 15.83 -20.89 16.92
N THR A 485 15.98 -19.57 16.82
CA THR A 485 17.27 -18.88 16.86
C THR A 485 17.13 -17.58 17.63
N ASN A 486 17.46 -17.60 18.93
CA ASN A 486 17.39 -16.42 19.80
C ASN A 486 18.15 -15.22 19.22
N TRP A 487 17.73 -14.00 19.55
CA TRP A 487 18.41 -12.78 19.10
C TRP A 487 19.91 -12.81 19.42
N TYR A 488 20.27 -13.12 20.67
CA TYR A 488 21.65 -13.32 21.09
C TYR A 488 21.76 -14.51 22.06
N SER A 489 22.81 -15.31 21.89
CA SER A 489 23.17 -16.43 22.79
C SER A 489 24.68 -16.51 23.05
N GLY A 490 25.51 -15.87 22.21
CA GLY A 490 26.97 -15.90 22.34
C GLY A 490 27.64 -17.11 21.68
N ASN A 491 26.89 -18.03 21.09
CA ASN A 491 27.43 -19.23 20.44
C ASN A 491 27.96 -19.01 19.00
N GLY A 492 27.88 -17.78 18.47
CA GLY A 492 28.29 -17.43 17.11
C GLY A 492 27.36 -17.91 15.99
N LYS A 493 26.16 -18.43 16.33
CA LYS A 493 25.11 -18.90 15.39
C LYS A 493 23.73 -18.30 15.71
N ASP A 494 23.72 -17.17 16.44
CA ASP A 494 22.55 -16.38 16.76
C ASP A 494 22.25 -15.30 15.69
N LEU A 495 21.09 -14.63 15.80
CA LEU A 495 20.69 -13.60 14.85
C LEU A 495 21.60 -12.37 14.94
N TYR A 496 22.07 -12.01 16.13
CA TYR A 496 23.02 -10.93 16.35
C TYR A 496 24.31 -11.13 15.55
N THR A 497 24.85 -12.35 15.54
CA THR A 497 26.07 -12.70 14.78
C THR A 497 25.81 -12.65 13.28
N TYR A 498 24.71 -13.26 12.80
CA TYR A 498 24.29 -13.19 11.40
C TYR A 498 24.15 -11.74 10.92
N CYS A 499 23.36 -10.94 11.65
CA CYS A 499 23.08 -9.55 11.31
C CYS A 499 24.34 -8.72 11.30
N SER A 500 25.23 -8.88 12.28
CA SER A 500 26.52 -8.17 12.33
C SER A 500 27.37 -8.41 11.08
N GLU A 501 27.47 -9.65 10.61
CA GLU A 501 28.30 -10.01 9.45
C GLU A 501 27.68 -9.59 8.10
N VAL A 502 26.35 -9.63 7.95
CA VAL A 502 25.69 -9.10 6.74
C VAL A 502 25.67 -7.56 6.75
N ILE A 503 25.41 -6.92 7.90
CA ILE A 503 25.50 -5.45 8.04
C ILE A 503 26.89 -4.96 7.67
N LYS A 504 27.95 -5.59 8.19
CA LYS A 504 29.34 -5.26 7.85
C LYS A 504 29.59 -5.32 6.33
N THR A 505 29.15 -6.41 5.71
CA THR A 505 29.27 -6.63 4.26
C THR A 505 28.57 -5.54 3.44
N ILE A 506 27.40 -5.06 3.89
CA ILE A 506 26.71 -3.92 3.27
C ILE A 506 27.44 -2.60 3.57
N ARG A 507 27.90 -2.38 4.81
CA ARG A 507 28.54 -1.13 5.28
C ARG A 507 29.89 -0.84 4.63
N ASP A 508 30.63 -1.88 4.25
CA ASP A 508 31.85 -1.78 3.45
C ASP A 508 31.58 -1.22 2.02
N ILE A 509 30.31 -1.15 1.60
CA ILE A 509 29.87 -0.79 0.24
C ILE A 509 28.91 0.43 0.21
N ASP A 510 27.86 0.46 1.03
CA ASP A 510 27.05 1.64 1.37
C ASP A 510 27.06 1.90 2.90
N PRO A 511 27.89 2.83 3.39
CA PRO A 511 27.92 3.18 4.80
C PRO A 511 26.65 3.92 5.27
N ASP A 512 25.85 4.50 4.36
CA ASP A 512 24.66 5.29 4.66
C ASP A 512 23.34 4.46 4.55
N ALA A 513 23.35 3.21 4.05
CA ALA A 513 22.12 2.43 3.77
C ALA A 513 21.25 2.14 5.01
N ILE A 514 19.92 2.06 4.85
CA ILE A 514 19.04 1.49 5.89
C ILE A 514 19.03 -0.03 5.75
N ILE A 515 19.24 -0.72 6.87
CA ILE A 515 19.24 -2.19 6.97
C ILE A 515 18.23 -2.60 8.04
N ILE A 516 17.40 -3.59 7.73
CA ILE A 516 16.34 -4.12 8.59
C ILE A 516 16.68 -5.58 8.92
N CYS A 517 16.65 -5.93 10.20
CA CYS A 517 17.07 -7.22 10.73
C CYS A 517 15.87 -8.02 11.24
N GLY A 518 15.68 -9.23 10.71
CA GLY A 518 14.74 -10.22 11.25
C GLY A 518 14.97 -10.51 12.72
N THR A 519 13.89 -10.75 13.45
CA THR A 519 13.91 -11.19 14.84
C THR A 519 13.44 -12.64 14.94
N ASN A 520 13.52 -13.26 16.12
CA ASN A 520 13.14 -14.67 16.27
C ASN A 520 11.61 -14.85 16.24
N THR A 521 11.16 -16.10 16.09
CA THR A 521 9.75 -16.51 16.15
C THR A 521 8.92 -15.83 15.04
N TRP A 522 9.30 -16.04 13.78
CA TRP A 522 8.71 -15.36 12.61
C TRP A 522 8.74 -13.84 12.77
N SER A 523 9.90 -13.31 13.16
CA SER A 523 10.11 -11.91 13.49
C SER A 523 9.05 -11.32 14.44
N GLN A 524 8.82 -11.95 15.58
CA GLN A 524 7.96 -11.41 16.64
C GLN A 524 8.75 -10.97 17.90
N ASP A 525 10.03 -11.34 18.02
CA ASP A 525 10.84 -11.16 19.24
C ASP A 525 11.69 -9.86 19.25
N VAL A 526 11.04 -8.73 18.94
CA VAL A 526 11.64 -7.37 18.97
C VAL A 526 12.04 -6.87 20.37
N ASP A 527 11.49 -7.48 21.41
CA ASP A 527 11.82 -7.25 22.81
C ASP A 527 13.23 -7.76 23.16
N GLN A 528 13.62 -8.93 22.64
CA GLN A 528 14.96 -9.50 22.84
C GLN A 528 16.09 -8.59 22.32
N VAL A 529 15.79 -7.73 21.34
CA VAL A 529 16.75 -6.80 20.73
C VAL A 529 17.20 -5.71 21.70
N ALA A 530 16.32 -5.24 22.59
CA ALA A 530 16.58 -4.06 23.44
C ALA A 530 17.79 -4.26 24.37
N ALA A 531 18.01 -5.49 24.86
CA ALA A 531 19.14 -5.84 25.71
C ALA A 531 20.49 -5.82 24.95
N LYS A 532 20.50 -6.01 23.63
CA LYS A 532 21.74 -6.03 22.81
C LYS A 532 21.50 -5.62 21.35
N PRO A 533 21.22 -4.34 21.06
CA PRO A 533 20.98 -3.87 19.69
C PRO A 533 22.28 -3.76 18.87
N MET A 534 22.19 -3.84 17.54
CA MET A 534 23.31 -3.62 16.60
C MET A 534 24.05 -2.28 16.81
N LYS A 535 23.38 -1.29 17.41
CA LYS A 535 23.98 -0.01 17.81
C LYS A 535 25.14 -0.18 18.81
N ALA A 536 25.18 -1.27 19.58
CA ALA A 536 26.30 -1.62 20.46
C ALA A 536 27.60 -1.89 19.68
N LEU A 537 27.51 -2.24 18.39
CA LEU A 537 28.65 -2.38 17.46
C LEU A 537 28.97 -1.07 16.72
N GLY A 538 28.31 0.03 17.07
CA GLY A 538 28.45 1.32 16.39
C GLY A 538 27.64 1.46 15.09
N TYR A 539 26.79 0.50 14.74
CA TYR A 539 25.97 0.58 13.53
C TYR A 539 24.78 1.55 13.69
N GLU A 540 24.75 2.59 12.85
CA GLU A 540 23.59 3.47 12.64
C GLU A 540 22.76 3.00 11.43
N ASN A 541 21.59 3.61 11.20
CA ASN A 541 20.61 3.25 10.15
C ASN A 541 20.20 1.75 10.18
N ILE A 542 20.01 1.19 11.38
CA ILE A 542 19.48 -0.16 11.60
C ILE A 542 18.05 -0.09 12.15
N MET A 543 17.18 -0.98 11.68
CA MET A 543 15.85 -1.26 12.22
C MET A 543 15.65 -2.76 12.40
N TYR A 544 14.59 -3.17 13.10
CA TYR A 544 14.29 -4.58 13.37
C TYR A 544 12.88 -4.92 12.91
N THR A 545 12.74 -6.10 12.31
CA THR A 545 11.49 -6.60 11.76
C THR A 545 10.55 -7.04 12.88
N PHE A 546 9.28 -6.63 12.77
CA PHE A 546 8.16 -7.18 13.52
C PHE A 546 7.02 -7.59 12.57
N HIS A 547 6.53 -8.83 12.61
CA HIS A 547 5.39 -9.27 11.79
C HIS A 547 4.12 -9.53 12.59
N PHE A 548 2.97 -9.29 11.96
CA PHE A 548 1.68 -9.71 12.49
C PHE A 548 0.71 -10.17 11.39
N TYR A 549 -0.27 -11.00 11.76
CA TYR A 549 -1.39 -11.38 10.92
C TYR A 549 -2.64 -11.19 11.78
N SER A 550 -3.49 -10.22 11.43
CA SER A 550 -4.40 -9.60 12.40
C SER A 550 -5.43 -10.56 13.00
N ALA A 551 -5.84 -11.61 12.29
CA ALA A 551 -6.79 -12.59 12.83
C ALA A 551 -6.14 -13.51 13.88
N THR A 552 -4.81 -13.69 13.86
CA THR A 552 -4.05 -14.49 14.83
C THR A 552 -3.40 -13.64 15.93
N HIS A 553 -2.81 -12.48 15.59
CA HIS A 553 -1.92 -11.72 16.47
C HIS A 553 -2.63 -10.49 17.09
N LYS A 554 -2.77 -10.48 18.43
CA LYS A 554 -3.65 -9.57 19.19
C LYS A 554 -2.87 -8.62 20.14
N GLU A 555 -3.59 -8.00 21.08
CA GLU A 555 -3.10 -6.99 22.04
C GLU A 555 -1.80 -7.38 22.78
N ASN A 556 -1.59 -8.67 23.07
CA ASN A 556 -0.36 -9.16 23.72
C ASN A 556 0.91 -8.88 22.91
N LEU A 557 0.83 -8.97 21.58
CA LEU A 557 1.93 -8.63 20.68
C LEU A 557 1.99 -7.12 20.39
N MET A 558 0.85 -6.42 20.41
CA MET A 558 0.83 -4.95 20.38
C MET A 558 1.59 -4.37 21.58
N GLU A 559 1.39 -4.91 22.78
CA GLU A 559 2.12 -4.48 23.97
C GLU A 559 3.61 -4.85 23.90
N LYS A 560 3.99 -6.00 23.32
CA LYS A 560 5.40 -6.31 23.05
C LYS A 560 6.06 -5.22 22.18
N VAL A 561 5.38 -4.74 21.13
CA VAL A 561 5.86 -3.63 20.28
C VAL A 561 5.92 -2.30 21.05
N ARG A 562 4.96 -2.01 21.93
CA ARG A 562 4.98 -0.83 22.83
C ARG A 562 6.17 -0.88 23.79
N LEU A 563 6.46 -2.03 24.40
CA LEU A 563 7.59 -2.22 25.31
C LEU A 563 8.94 -2.14 24.56
N ALA A 564 9.10 -2.85 23.44
CA ALA A 564 10.33 -2.80 22.66
C ALA A 564 10.65 -1.39 22.13
N THR A 565 9.65 -0.63 21.66
CA THR A 565 9.88 0.77 21.26
C THR A 565 10.12 1.70 22.44
N LYS A 566 9.50 1.47 23.60
CA LYS A 566 9.76 2.20 24.86
C LYS A 566 11.21 2.06 25.31
N ASP A 567 11.75 0.84 25.23
CA ASP A 567 13.14 0.52 25.60
C ASP A 567 14.16 0.90 24.50
N GLY A 568 13.67 1.30 23.33
CA GLY A 568 14.42 2.03 22.32
C GLY A 568 14.69 1.29 21.00
N THR A 569 14.10 0.11 20.78
CA THR A 569 14.22 -0.68 19.55
C THR A 569 13.52 0.06 18.38
N PRO A 570 14.23 0.43 17.29
CA PRO A 570 13.62 0.95 16.06
C PRO A 570 12.94 -0.19 15.29
N ILE A 571 11.62 -0.19 15.19
CA ILE A 571 10.84 -1.27 14.55
C ILE A 571 10.36 -0.87 13.15
N PHE A 572 10.34 -1.83 12.22
CA PHE A 572 9.66 -1.78 10.92
C PHE A 572 8.78 -3.04 10.81
N VAL A 573 7.52 -2.89 10.41
CA VAL A 573 6.64 -4.02 10.04
C VAL A 573 6.81 -4.33 8.55
N THR A 574 7.87 -5.06 8.18
CA THR A 574 8.16 -5.32 6.77
C THR A 574 7.18 -6.31 6.13
N GLU A 575 6.42 -7.05 6.94
CA GLU A 575 5.27 -7.84 6.50
C GLU A 575 4.13 -7.82 7.52
N PHE A 576 2.89 -7.75 7.03
CA PHE A 576 1.69 -8.12 7.79
C PHE A 576 0.52 -8.52 6.89
N GLY A 577 -0.37 -9.38 7.39
CA GLY A 577 -1.66 -9.69 6.74
C GLY A 577 -2.87 -9.24 7.57
N ILE A 578 -4.00 -8.98 6.90
CA ILE A 578 -5.30 -8.74 7.56
C ILE A 578 -6.10 -10.02 7.86
N CYS A 579 -5.44 -11.17 7.72
CA CYS A 579 -6.00 -12.51 7.84
C CYS A 579 -5.31 -13.31 8.97
N SER A 580 -5.53 -14.63 9.01
CA SER A 580 -4.78 -15.55 9.88
C SER A 580 -3.33 -15.70 9.40
N ALA A 581 -2.43 -16.13 10.30
CA ALA A 581 -1.00 -16.34 10.04
C ALA A 581 -0.65 -17.48 9.05
N ASP A 582 -1.67 -18.11 8.45
CA ASP A 582 -1.58 -19.05 7.34
C ASP A 582 -1.83 -18.38 5.96
N GLY A 583 -2.03 -17.06 5.93
CA GLY A 583 -2.40 -16.29 4.74
C GLY A 583 -3.86 -16.42 4.29
N ASN A 584 -4.65 -17.34 4.85
CA ASN A 584 -5.91 -17.78 4.24
C ASN A 584 -7.12 -17.99 5.19
N GLY A 585 -6.91 -18.01 6.51
CA GLY A 585 -7.93 -18.36 7.52
C GLY A 585 -9.09 -17.37 7.65
N SER A 586 -9.20 -16.63 8.76
CA SER A 586 -10.25 -15.61 8.94
C SER A 586 -9.71 -14.21 8.60
N TYR A 587 -10.57 -13.30 8.15
CA TYR A 587 -10.25 -11.87 8.11
C TYR A 587 -10.47 -11.24 9.48
N ASP A 588 -9.67 -10.23 9.84
CA ASP A 588 -9.88 -9.38 11.01
C ASP A 588 -9.40 -7.96 10.70
N THR A 589 -10.23 -7.19 9.99
CA THR A 589 -9.93 -5.81 9.61
C THR A 589 -9.96 -4.85 10.80
N GLU A 590 -10.81 -5.10 11.81
CA GLU A 590 -10.88 -4.26 13.02
C GLU A 590 -9.56 -4.32 13.81
N ASN A 591 -9.01 -5.51 14.01
CA ASN A 591 -7.71 -5.65 14.65
C ASN A 591 -6.56 -5.18 13.74
N ALA A 592 -6.71 -5.24 12.41
CA ALA A 592 -5.76 -4.62 11.48
C ALA A 592 -5.74 -3.09 11.62
N ASP A 593 -6.90 -2.43 11.73
CA ASP A 593 -7.01 -0.99 11.96
C ASP A 593 -6.40 -0.60 13.31
N ARG A 594 -6.61 -1.41 14.36
CA ARG A 594 -5.93 -1.26 15.67
C ARG A 594 -4.41 -1.39 15.57
N TRP A 595 -3.91 -2.35 14.78
CA TRP A 595 -2.48 -2.46 14.49
C TRP A 595 -1.96 -1.21 13.77
N ILE A 596 -2.61 -0.74 12.69
CA ILE A 596 -2.21 0.48 11.98
C ILE A 596 -2.24 1.70 12.90
N ALA A 597 -3.22 1.84 13.80
CA ALA A 597 -3.25 2.91 14.79
C ALA A 597 -2.04 2.88 15.75
N LEU A 598 -1.55 1.70 16.14
CA LEU A 598 -0.30 1.54 16.89
C LEU A 598 0.95 1.91 16.05
N LEU A 599 0.95 1.61 14.75
CA LEU A 599 2.08 1.97 13.88
C LEU A 599 2.13 3.49 13.62
N ASP A 600 0.97 4.14 13.48
CA ASP A 600 0.82 5.61 13.46
C ASP A 600 1.23 6.23 14.80
N GLU A 601 0.89 5.59 15.94
CA GLU A 601 1.29 6.04 17.28
C GLU A 601 2.81 6.19 17.41
N LEU A 602 3.53 5.18 16.91
CA LEU A 602 4.97 5.01 17.10
C LEU A 602 5.82 5.49 15.90
N ASN A 603 5.20 5.91 14.78
CA ASN A 603 5.86 6.16 13.49
C ASN A 603 6.65 4.92 13.02
N ILE A 604 6.04 3.75 13.12
CA ILE A 604 6.53 2.50 12.55
C ILE A 604 6.06 2.42 11.09
N SER A 605 7.00 2.12 10.19
CA SER A 605 6.69 1.86 8.78
C SER A 605 6.17 0.45 8.58
N PHE A 606 5.31 0.24 7.58
CA PHE A 606 4.66 -1.04 7.32
C PHE A 606 4.65 -1.45 5.85
N ALA A 607 4.55 -2.75 5.56
CA ALA A 607 4.19 -3.27 4.24
C ALA A 607 3.29 -4.52 4.36
N CYS A 608 2.26 -4.61 3.51
CA CYS A 608 1.24 -5.66 3.61
C CYS A 608 1.57 -6.87 2.69
N TRP A 609 1.19 -8.08 3.10
CA TRP A 609 1.26 -9.31 2.31
C TRP A 609 -0.12 -9.62 1.70
N SER A 610 -0.28 -9.94 0.39
CA SER A 610 0.70 -10.03 -0.69
C SER A 610 0.17 -9.46 -2.02
N TYR A 611 1.03 -8.79 -2.77
CA TYR A 611 0.74 -8.26 -4.11
C TYR A 611 0.80 -9.41 -5.14
N SER A 612 -0.25 -10.21 -5.15
CA SER A 612 -0.45 -11.39 -5.98
C SER A 612 -1.93 -11.62 -6.27
N ASN A 613 -2.21 -12.56 -7.18
CA ASN A 613 -3.50 -13.23 -7.34
C ASN A 613 -3.43 -14.68 -6.82
N CYS A 614 -2.66 -14.94 -5.75
CA CYS A 614 -2.67 -16.23 -5.08
C CYS A 614 -4.09 -16.55 -4.57
N ASN A 615 -4.48 -17.82 -4.51
CA ASN A 615 -5.80 -18.24 -4.05
C ASN A 615 -5.87 -18.31 -2.51
N GLU A 616 -5.52 -17.19 -1.89
CA GLU A 616 -5.40 -16.96 -0.44
C GLU A 616 -6.09 -15.64 -0.07
N LYS A 617 -6.25 -15.36 1.24
CA LYS A 617 -6.88 -14.11 1.71
C LYS A 617 -5.91 -12.93 1.79
N SER A 618 -4.60 -13.16 1.95
CA SER A 618 -3.58 -12.11 1.88
C SER A 618 -3.38 -11.54 0.46
N ALA A 619 -3.62 -12.32 -0.61
CA ALA A 619 -3.50 -11.84 -1.98
C ALA A 619 -4.37 -10.59 -2.20
N TYR A 620 -3.80 -9.52 -2.78
CA TYR A 620 -4.55 -8.28 -3.04
C TYR A 620 -5.59 -8.46 -4.16
N PHE A 621 -5.32 -9.36 -5.10
CA PHE A 621 -6.18 -9.64 -6.26
C PHE A 621 -6.91 -10.96 -6.11
N LYS A 622 -8.17 -11.03 -6.57
CA LYS A 622 -8.90 -12.30 -6.67
C LYS A 622 -8.10 -13.26 -7.57
N SER A 623 -8.13 -14.55 -7.29
CA SER A 623 -7.41 -15.56 -8.11
C SER A 623 -7.89 -15.63 -9.56
N SER A 624 -9.09 -15.12 -9.87
CA SER A 624 -9.61 -14.92 -11.23
C SER A 624 -9.05 -13.70 -11.96
N CYS A 625 -8.37 -12.77 -11.27
CA CYS A 625 -7.76 -11.58 -11.87
C CYS A 625 -6.56 -11.99 -12.76
N SER A 626 -6.77 -11.98 -14.07
CA SER A 626 -5.71 -12.14 -15.08
C SER A 626 -4.96 -10.83 -15.39
N ASN A 627 -5.46 -9.70 -14.89
CA ASN A 627 -4.87 -8.39 -15.09
C ASN A 627 -3.60 -8.22 -14.25
N ALA A 628 -2.47 -8.01 -14.93
CA ALA A 628 -1.20 -7.58 -14.32
C ALA A 628 -0.75 -6.19 -14.82
N GLY A 629 -1.52 -5.56 -15.72
CA GLY A 629 -1.14 -4.32 -16.42
C GLY A 629 -1.23 -3.04 -15.59
N GLY A 630 -1.73 -3.13 -14.36
CA GLY A 630 -1.91 -2.00 -13.44
C GLY A 630 -3.27 -1.30 -13.56
N ASP A 631 -4.07 -1.60 -14.57
CA ASP A 631 -5.38 -0.96 -14.82
C ASP A 631 -6.50 -1.78 -14.16
N TRP A 632 -6.39 -1.97 -12.84
CA TRP A 632 -7.35 -2.77 -12.08
C TRP A 632 -8.69 -2.05 -11.87
N THR A 633 -9.71 -2.85 -11.61
CA THR A 633 -11.09 -2.45 -11.32
C THR A 633 -11.43 -2.71 -9.83
N ALA A 634 -12.63 -2.30 -9.40
CA ALA A 634 -13.11 -2.67 -8.07
C ALA A 634 -13.31 -4.19 -7.91
N ASP A 635 -13.57 -4.89 -9.02
CA ASP A 635 -13.83 -6.32 -9.06
C ASP A 635 -12.58 -7.20 -9.12
N ASP A 636 -11.41 -6.64 -9.46
CA ASP A 636 -10.15 -7.40 -9.45
C ASP A 636 -9.64 -7.68 -8.02
N LEU A 637 -10.09 -6.93 -7.00
CA LEU A 637 -9.47 -6.93 -5.67
C LEU A 637 -10.17 -7.85 -4.65
N THR A 638 -9.37 -8.41 -3.73
CA THR A 638 -9.86 -9.04 -2.48
C THR A 638 -10.10 -7.99 -1.40
N THR A 639 -10.71 -8.39 -0.28
CA THR A 639 -10.81 -7.57 0.94
C THR A 639 -9.46 -6.98 1.37
N THR A 640 -8.34 -7.69 1.20
CA THR A 640 -6.99 -7.19 1.53
C THR A 640 -6.57 -6.06 0.60
N GLY A 641 -6.79 -6.21 -0.71
CA GLY A 641 -6.54 -5.14 -1.68
C GLY A 641 -7.43 -3.91 -1.41
N LYS A 642 -8.73 -4.12 -1.20
CA LYS A 642 -9.71 -3.07 -0.88
C LYS A 642 -9.33 -2.30 0.41
N TRP A 643 -8.97 -3.02 1.48
CA TRP A 643 -8.57 -2.43 2.77
C TRP A 643 -7.24 -1.67 2.67
N LEU A 644 -6.24 -2.22 1.98
CA LEU A 644 -4.93 -1.59 1.84
C LEU A 644 -5.00 -0.24 1.10
N ILE A 645 -5.85 -0.14 0.07
CA ILE A 645 -6.12 1.11 -0.65
C ILE A 645 -6.68 2.16 0.30
N ASN A 646 -7.75 1.83 1.02
CA ASN A 646 -8.43 2.78 1.92
C ASN A 646 -7.48 3.27 3.02
N THR A 647 -6.72 2.34 3.63
CA THR A 647 -5.65 2.65 4.58
C THR A 647 -4.61 3.58 3.96
N CYS A 648 -3.97 3.22 2.85
CA CYS A 648 -2.84 3.98 2.31
C CYS A 648 -3.26 5.33 1.70
N ARG A 649 -4.43 5.44 1.07
CA ARG A 649 -5.03 6.73 0.65
C ARG A 649 -5.25 7.67 1.82
N ALA A 650 -5.88 7.20 2.90
CA ALA A 650 -6.14 8.03 4.09
C ALA A 650 -4.84 8.56 4.73
N HIS A 651 -3.72 7.83 4.61
CA HIS A 651 -2.41 8.34 5.03
C HIS A 651 -1.80 9.31 4.01
N GLU A 652 -1.97 9.09 2.71
CA GLU A 652 -1.52 10.01 1.67
C GLU A 652 -2.26 11.36 1.75
N GLU A 653 -3.55 11.37 2.07
CA GLU A 653 -4.35 12.58 2.31
C GLU A 653 -3.86 13.36 3.54
N LYS A 654 -3.69 12.68 4.70
CA LYS A 654 -3.07 13.26 5.90
C LYS A 654 -1.70 13.87 5.58
N GLU A 655 -0.89 13.17 4.79
CA GLU A 655 0.44 13.60 4.34
C GLU A 655 0.35 14.83 3.42
N ASN A 656 -0.47 14.78 2.37
CA ASN A 656 -0.70 15.85 1.39
C ASN A 656 -1.19 17.14 2.06
N ALA A 657 -2.11 17.03 3.03
CA ALA A 657 -2.63 18.17 3.81
C ALA A 657 -1.54 18.87 4.67
N SER A 658 -0.41 18.21 4.96
CA SER A 658 0.73 18.85 5.64
C SER A 658 1.56 19.76 4.73
N TYR A 659 1.42 19.63 3.41
CA TYR A 659 2.11 20.43 2.41
C TYR A 659 1.23 21.58 1.89
N PRO A 660 1.80 22.76 1.59
CA PRO A 660 1.04 23.86 1.02
C PRO A 660 0.68 23.54 -0.44
N ALA A 661 -0.60 23.24 -0.68
CA ALA A 661 -1.15 22.86 -1.98
C ALA A 661 -0.57 23.68 -3.15
N VAL A 662 -0.08 22.96 -4.16
CA VAL A 662 0.33 23.54 -5.44
C VAL A 662 -0.92 23.58 -6.31
N SER A 663 -1.42 24.79 -6.61
CA SER A 663 -2.51 24.94 -7.57
C SER A 663 -2.09 24.31 -8.91
N PRO A 664 -2.92 23.46 -9.54
CA PRO A 664 -2.63 22.96 -10.87
C PRO A 664 -2.48 24.15 -11.82
N SER A 665 -1.38 24.17 -12.58
CA SER A 665 -1.14 25.17 -13.61
C SER A 665 -1.58 24.56 -14.94
N ALA A 666 -2.74 24.95 -15.43
CA ALA A 666 -3.23 24.50 -16.72
C ALA A 666 -2.39 25.11 -17.85
N GLU A 667 -1.41 24.36 -18.36
CA GLU A 667 -0.90 24.43 -19.74
C GLU A 667 0.15 23.34 -20.02
N PRO A 668 0.03 22.55 -21.11
CA PRO A 668 1.04 21.57 -21.50
C PRO A 668 2.27 22.26 -22.12
N THR A 669 3.28 22.57 -21.30
CA THR A 669 4.54 23.13 -21.80
C THR A 669 5.28 22.11 -22.66
N LYS A 670 5.44 22.39 -23.96
CA LYS A 670 6.08 21.49 -24.94
C LYS A 670 7.44 20.94 -24.47
N ALA A 671 7.69 19.67 -24.76
CA ALA A 671 8.90 18.97 -24.36
C ALA A 671 10.17 19.64 -24.93
N PRO A 672 11.25 19.78 -24.13
CA PRO A 672 12.52 20.31 -24.61
C PRO A 672 13.29 19.25 -25.41
N THR A 673 13.30 19.38 -26.73
CA THR A 673 14.09 18.53 -27.63
C THR A 673 15.58 18.62 -27.28
N VAL A 674 16.20 17.48 -26.92
CA VAL A 674 17.65 17.38 -26.67
C VAL A 674 18.27 16.56 -27.79
N THR A 675 18.94 17.24 -28.72
CA THR A 675 19.63 16.61 -29.86
C THR A 675 21.11 17.02 -29.87
N GLU A 676 21.92 16.34 -29.06
CA GLU A 676 23.38 16.31 -29.26
C GLU A 676 23.86 14.85 -29.27
N LYS A 677 24.57 14.49 -30.34
CA LYS A 677 25.07 13.15 -30.65
C LYS A 677 26.32 12.83 -29.82
N PRO A 678 26.52 11.59 -29.33
CA PRO A 678 27.76 11.23 -28.67
C PRO A 678 28.92 11.14 -29.67
N THR A 679 30.10 11.58 -29.25
CA THR A 679 31.38 11.28 -29.89
C THR A 679 32.34 10.80 -28.80
N ALA A 680 32.90 9.61 -28.99
CA ALA A 680 33.99 9.08 -28.19
C ALA A 680 35.25 9.00 -29.06
N GLU A 681 36.42 9.24 -28.47
CA GLU A 681 37.63 8.44 -28.66
C GLU A 681 38.66 8.79 -27.55
N PRO A 682 39.68 7.95 -27.31
CA PRO A 682 40.36 7.91 -26.00
C PRO A 682 41.70 8.67 -25.97
N THR A 683 42.30 8.76 -24.78
CA THR A 683 43.73 9.05 -24.60
C THR A 683 44.27 8.23 -23.43
N LYS A 684 45.51 7.74 -23.55
CA LYS A 684 46.10 6.71 -22.66
C LYS A 684 46.42 7.23 -21.25
N ALA A 685 46.47 6.31 -20.30
CA ALA A 685 46.93 6.54 -18.93
C ALA A 685 48.46 6.56 -18.81
N PRO A 686 48.98 7.09 -17.70
CA PRO A 686 50.20 6.58 -17.06
C PRO A 686 49.90 5.93 -15.71
N THR A 687 50.31 4.67 -15.57
CA THR A 687 50.62 3.96 -14.32
C THR A 687 51.96 4.52 -13.74
N VAL A 688 52.43 4.32 -12.50
CA VAL A 688 51.99 3.57 -11.29
C VAL A 688 52.41 4.43 -10.06
N THR A 689 51.94 4.10 -8.84
CA THR A 689 52.80 3.70 -7.68
C THR A 689 52.06 3.87 -6.34
N VAL A 690 52.22 2.90 -5.44
CA VAL A 690 51.62 2.84 -4.10
C VAL A 690 52.72 2.56 -3.07
N LYS A 691 52.68 3.15 -1.87
CA LYS A 691 52.87 2.49 -0.54
C LYS A 691 52.81 3.51 0.63
N PRO A 692 52.79 3.08 1.92
CA PRO A 692 52.11 3.80 3.00
C PRO A 692 53.07 4.25 4.12
N THR A 693 52.54 4.64 5.29
CA THR A 693 52.70 3.99 6.62
C THR A 693 51.96 4.84 7.69
N ALA A 694 51.98 4.46 8.97
CA ALA A 694 50.96 4.80 9.98
C ALA A 694 51.30 5.93 10.97
N GLU A 695 50.31 6.19 11.84
CA GLU A 695 50.33 6.87 13.17
C GLU A 695 51.39 6.29 14.15
N PRO A 696 51.70 6.88 15.34
CA PRO A 696 50.69 7.45 16.29
C PRO A 696 51.08 8.59 17.30
N THR A 697 50.05 9.07 18.03
CA THR A 697 50.05 9.56 19.45
C THR A 697 50.29 11.06 19.82
N LYS A 698 49.21 11.65 20.38
CA LYS A 698 49.03 12.66 21.48
C LYS A 698 49.90 13.95 21.64
N THR A 699 49.17 15.00 22.07
CA THR A 699 49.49 16.34 22.65
C THR A 699 50.20 16.34 24.02
N PRO A 700 50.61 17.51 24.64
CA PRO A 700 50.42 18.96 24.29
C PRO A 700 51.65 19.91 24.50
N THR A 701 51.43 21.25 24.43
CA THR A 701 51.96 22.31 25.35
C THR A 701 53.01 23.37 24.85
N VAL A 702 52.52 24.59 24.54
CA VAL A 702 53.02 25.95 24.99
C VAL A 702 54.37 26.59 24.48
N THR A 703 54.23 27.58 23.56
CA THR A 703 54.69 29.02 23.66
C THR A 703 56.12 29.51 23.27
N VAL A 704 56.16 30.77 22.74
CA VAL A 704 57.27 31.70 22.30
C VAL A 704 58.34 31.20 21.29
N LYS A 705 58.75 31.85 20.16
CA LYS A 705 58.80 33.26 19.64
C LYS A 705 60.04 34.07 20.13
N PRO A 706 60.78 34.86 19.28
CA PRO A 706 61.49 34.53 18.03
C PRO A 706 62.88 35.25 17.85
N THR A 707 63.66 34.89 16.82
CA THR A 707 64.74 35.71 16.18
C THR A 707 64.96 35.13 14.76
N ALA A 708 65.03 35.85 13.60
CA ALA A 708 65.77 37.05 13.19
C ALA A 708 67.30 36.80 13.06
N LYS A 709 68.03 37.10 11.96
CA LYS A 709 67.70 37.75 10.66
C LYS A 709 68.67 37.20 9.53
N PRO A 710 69.17 37.89 8.45
CA PRO A 710 69.06 37.34 7.08
C PRO A 710 70.36 37.28 6.23
N THR A 711 70.20 37.13 4.91
CA THR A 711 71.16 37.36 3.80
C THR A 711 72.32 36.34 3.67
N LYS A 712 72.94 36.13 2.49
CA LYS A 712 72.91 36.89 1.20
C LYS A 712 72.97 35.93 -0.03
N ALA A 713 72.84 36.49 -1.24
CA ALA A 713 73.07 35.81 -2.54
C ALA A 713 74.60 35.79 -2.88
N PRO A 714 75.11 35.17 -3.99
CA PRO A 714 74.61 35.31 -5.37
C PRO A 714 74.68 34.08 -6.30
N THR A 715 74.28 34.31 -7.55
CA THR A 715 74.39 33.50 -8.79
C THR A 715 75.82 33.34 -9.31
N VAL A 716 76.05 32.33 -10.18
CA VAL A 716 76.86 32.36 -11.44
C VAL A 716 76.43 31.17 -12.33
N THR A 717 76.88 31.10 -13.58
CA THR A 717 76.33 30.26 -14.69
C THR A 717 77.43 29.44 -15.41
N GLU A 718 77.06 28.65 -16.44
CA GLU A 718 77.90 27.91 -17.42
C GLU A 718 78.28 26.45 -16.99
N LYS A 719 78.22 25.35 -17.78
CA LYS A 719 78.35 25.02 -19.24
C LYS A 719 79.85 24.91 -19.67
N PRO A 720 80.34 24.03 -20.60
CA PRO A 720 79.72 22.97 -21.45
C PRO A 720 80.30 21.52 -21.36
N THR A 721 79.81 20.67 -22.29
CA THR A 721 80.27 19.39 -22.94
C THR A 721 81.79 19.06 -23.01
N ALA A 722 82.31 17.83 -23.34
CA ALA A 722 81.74 16.55 -23.89
C ALA A 722 82.66 15.30 -23.70
N GLU A 723 82.11 14.08 -23.98
CA GLU A 723 82.73 12.91 -24.69
C GLU A 723 83.95 12.11 -24.10
N PRO A 724 84.42 10.95 -24.67
CA PRO A 724 83.74 9.88 -25.46
C PRO A 724 84.18 8.39 -25.21
N THR A 725 83.35 7.43 -25.70
CA THR A 725 83.68 6.09 -26.32
C THR A 725 84.19 4.80 -25.60
N LYS A 726 83.60 3.67 -26.08
CA LYS A 726 84.16 2.32 -26.45
C LYS A 726 84.23 1.08 -25.49
N ALA A 727 83.26 0.16 -25.68
CA ALA A 727 83.36 -1.30 -25.99
C ALA A 727 84.02 -2.32 -25.00
N PRO A 728 83.82 -3.67 -25.13
CA PRO A 728 82.94 -4.50 -26.02
C PRO A 728 81.84 -5.25 -25.19
N THR A 729 81.41 -6.54 -25.21
CA THR A 729 81.57 -7.89 -25.91
C THR A 729 80.49 -8.86 -25.32
N VAL A 730 80.02 -10.02 -25.84
CA VAL A 730 79.67 -10.51 -27.21
C VAL A 730 78.88 -11.88 -27.16
N THR A 731 77.77 -12.04 -27.92
CA THR A 731 77.19 -13.31 -28.54
C THR A 731 76.74 -14.51 -27.63
N VAL A 732 75.81 -15.46 -27.92
CA VAL A 732 75.11 -16.12 -29.09
C VAL A 732 73.63 -16.48 -28.69
N LYS A 733 72.53 -16.24 -29.46
CA LYS A 733 71.85 -17.01 -30.58
C LYS A 733 71.01 -18.26 -30.12
N PRO A 734 69.83 -18.69 -30.70
CA PRO A 734 69.18 -18.53 -32.04
C PRO A 734 67.77 -17.87 -32.12
N THR A 735 67.45 -16.96 -33.09
CA THR A 735 66.85 -17.09 -34.48
C THR A 735 65.37 -17.58 -34.58
N ALA A 736 64.47 -17.08 -35.46
CA ALA A 736 64.58 -16.13 -36.61
C ALA A 736 63.24 -15.38 -37.01
N GLU A 737 63.36 -14.14 -37.53
CA GLU A 737 62.76 -13.48 -38.77
C GLU A 737 61.30 -13.72 -39.31
N PRO A 738 60.74 -12.93 -40.30
CA PRO A 738 61.03 -11.54 -40.80
C PRO A 738 59.82 -10.61 -41.27
N THR A 739 59.85 -9.31 -40.88
CA THR A 739 59.92 -8.09 -41.77
C THR A 739 58.74 -7.46 -42.63
N LYS A 740 58.70 -6.08 -42.66
CA LYS A 740 58.04 -5.03 -43.57
C LYS A 740 56.50 -4.81 -43.50
N ALA A 741 55.85 -3.61 -43.47
CA ALA A 741 56.08 -2.17 -43.87
C ALA A 741 55.67 -1.80 -45.34
N PRO A 742 55.39 -0.53 -45.80
CA PRO A 742 55.25 0.81 -45.13
C PRO A 742 54.20 1.88 -45.70
N THR A 743 54.06 3.05 -45.03
CA THR A 743 53.90 4.48 -45.53
C THR A 743 52.65 5.16 -46.19
N VAL A 744 52.47 6.47 -45.83
CA VAL A 744 52.12 7.71 -46.62
C VAL A 744 50.67 8.33 -46.67
N THR A 745 50.47 9.36 -45.81
CA THR A 745 50.08 10.81 -45.99
C THR A 745 48.90 11.38 -46.83
N GLU A 746 48.33 12.51 -46.31
CA GLU A 746 47.67 13.70 -46.97
C GLU A 746 46.13 13.97 -46.79
N LYS A 747 45.63 15.10 -47.33
CA LYS A 747 44.43 15.94 -46.95
C LYS A 747 43.61 16.29 -48.26
N PRO A 748 42.56 17.17 -48.38
CA PRO A 748 41.69 17.91 -47.42
C PRO A 748 40.15 18.10 -47.76
N THR A 749 39.38 18.70 -46.82
CA THR A 749 38.18 19.63 -46.94
C THR A 749 36.87 19.38 -47.77
N ALA A 750 35.73 19.36 -47.04
CA ALA A 750 34.53 20.26 -47.11
C ALA A 750 33.28 20.11 -48.07
N LYS A 751 32.10 19.80 -47.47
CA LYS A 751 30.71 20.43 -47.56
C LYS A 751 29.96 20.62 -48.93
N PRO A 752 28.61 20.91 -48.99
CA PRO A 752 27.46 20.84 -48.02
C PRO A 752 26.09 20.32 -48.63
N ILE A 753 24.91 20.63 -48.02
CA ILE A 753 23.50 20.69 -48.58
C ILE A 753 22.75 19.32 -48.78
N LYS A 754 21.42 19.11 -48.58
CA LYS A 754 20.21 19.81 -48.00
C LYS A 754 19.10 18.79 -47.58
N THR A 755 18.05 19.22 -46.86
CA THR A 755 16.78 18.48 -46.53
C THR A 755 15.68 18.62 -47.62
N PRO A 756 14.60 17.78 -47.70
CA PRO A 756 13.39 17.89 -46.83
C PRO A 756 12.56 16.58 -46.60
N THR A 757 11.31 16.72 -46.11
CA THR A 757 10.19 15.73 -46.03
C THR A 757 8.87 16.48 -46.36
N PRO A 758 7.74 15.88 -46.84
CA PRO A 758 6.76 15.19 -45.95
C PRO A 758 5.77 14.14 -46.60
N THR A 759 4.95 13.50 -45.73
CA THR A 759 3.54 12.97 -45.87
C THR A 759 3.00 12.25 -47.14
N ALA A 760 2.44 11.02 -46.99
CA ALA A 760 1.05 10.61 -47.36
C ALA A 760 0.74 9.09 -47.21
N GLU A 761 -0.57 8.76 -47.07
CA GLU A 761 -1.25 7.43 -47.07
C GLU A 761 -2.42 7.49 -48.09
N PRO A 762 -3.26 6.46 -48.42
CA PRO A 762 -3.26 5.02 -48.06
C PRO A 762 -3.50 4.07 -49.29
N THR A 763 -3.79 2.77 -49.07
CA THR A 763 -4.81 1.86 -49.76
C THR A 763 -4.54 0.37 -49.39
N LYS A 764 -5.44 -0.60 -49.70
CA LYS A 764 -5.55 -1.94 -49.04
C LYS A 764 -5.97 -3.11 -49.96
N ALA A 765 -5.67 -4.37 -49.56
CA ALA A 765 -6.17 -5.67 -50.08
C ALA A 765 -5.58 -6.17 -51.44
N PRO A 766 -5.61 -7.48 -51.82
CA PRO A 766 -6.41 -8.61 -51.29
C PRO A 766 -5.62 -9.92 -50.92
N GLU A 767 -6.29 -11.09 -50.94
CA GLU A 767 -5.95 -12.39 -50.31
C GLU A 767 -5.16 -13.41 -51.19
N PRO A 768 -4.61 -14.50 -50.58
CA PRO A 768 -4.12 -15.71 -51.29
C PRO A 768 -4.90 -17.01 -50.95
N THR A 769 -4.97 -17.97 -51.90
CA THR A 769 -5.72 -19.24 -51.75
C THR A 769 -5.02 -20.46 -52.38
N ALA A 770 -5.13 -21.64 -51.72
CA ALA A 770 -4.86 -23.00 -52.21
C ALA A 770 -3.40 -23.51 -52.43
N ALA A 771 -3.27 -24.84 -52.58
CA ALA A 771 -2.05 -25.68 -52.64
C ALA A 771 -2.25 -26.77 -53.76
N PRO A 772 -1.78 -28.07 -53.79
CA PRO A 772 -0.97 -28.88 -52.83
C PRO A 772 -0.01 -29.99 -53.42
N ILE A 773 0.54 -30.85 -52.52
CA ILE A 773 1.10 -32.26 -52.64
C ILE A 773 2.33 -32.63 -53.52
N LYS A 774 3.42 -33.21 -52.92
CA LYS A 774 3.82 -34.66 -52.94
C LYS A 774 5.26 -34.96 -52.43
N THR A 775 5.50 -36.23 -52.02
CA THR A 775 6.74 -36.79 -51.43
C THR A 775 6.94 -38.27 -51.81
N PRO A 776 8.17 -38.81 -51.90
CA PRO A 776 8.46 -40.26 -51.85
C PRO A 776 9.52 -40.71 -50.80
N GLU A 777 9.71 -42.03 -50.69
CA GLU A 777 10.44 -42.85 -49.68
C GLU A 777 11.85 -43.33 -50.21
N PRO A 778 12.60 -44.41 -49.77
CA PRO A 778 12.28 -45.60 -48.90
C PRO A 778 13.40 -46.26 -47.98
N THR A 779 12.99 -47.28 -47.18
CA THR A 779 13.68 -48.56 -46.76
C THR A 779 15.00 -48.69 -45.94
N ALA A 780 15.01 -49.58 -44.91
CA ALA A 780 15.85 -50.83 -44.78
C ALA A 780 15.67 -51.61 -43.42
N GLU A 781 15.84 -52.96 -43.39
CA GLU A 781 15.90 -53.92 -42.22
C GLU A 781 16.43 -55.32 -42.76
N PRO A 782 16.43 -56.54 -42.10
CA PRO A 782 16.05 -56.99 -40.73
C PRO A 782 16.95 -58.09 -40.03
N THR A 783 16.51 -58.65 -38.88
CA THR A 783 16.82 -59.99 -38.25
C THR A 783 18.22 -60.29 -37.62
N LYS A 784 18.46 -61.28 -36.72
CA LYS A 784 17.67 -62.40 -36.10
C LYS A 784 18.18 -62.82 -34.68
N ALA A 785 17.56 -63.82 -34.03
CA ALA A 785 17.90 -64.37 -32.68
C ALA A 785 17.67 -65.91 -32.56
N PRO A 786 18.07 -66.58 -31.44
CA PRO A 786 17.68 -67.97 -31.11
C PRO A 786 17.07 -68.21 -29.69
N GLU A 787 16.54 -69.44 -29.49
CA GLU A 787 15.82 -70.04 -28.33
C GLU A 787 16.05 -71.60 -28.39
N PRO A 788 15.45 -72.53 -27.59
CA PRO A 788 14.85 -72.55 -26.23
C PRO A 788 15.24 -73.80 -25.35
N THR A 789 14.47 -74.12 -24.28
CA THR A 789 14.34 -75.43 -23.54
C THR A 789 15.49 -75.93 -22.62
N ALA A 790 15.31 -76.69 -21.51
CA ALA A 790 14.13 -77.33 -20.85
C ALA A 790 14.24 -77.39 -19.27
N ALA A 791 13.37 -78.13 -18.57
CA ALA A 791 13.15 -78.18 -17.09
C ALA A 791 13.52 -79.57 -16.46
N PRO A 792 13.11 -80.05 -15.23
CA PRO A 792 12.21 -79.53 -14.14
C PRO A 792 12.57 -79.90 -12.64
N ILE A 793 11.61 -79.75 -11.68
CA ILE A 793 11.45 -80.44 -10.34
C ILE A 793 12.38 -79.99 -9.15
N LYS A 794 11.99 -79.85 -7.85
CA LYS A 794 10.70 -79.80 -7.08
C LYS A 794 10.89 -79.26 -5.61
N THR A 795 9.83 -78.68 -5.02
CA THR A 795 9.48 -78.61 -3.55
C THR A 795 10.40 -77.88 -2.53
N PRO A 796 9.90 -77.49 -1.32
CA PRO A 796 8.54 -77.63 -0.75
C PRO A 796 7.81 -76.32 -0.33
N THR A 797 6.49 -76.44 -0.18
CA THR A 797 5.55 -75.47 0.44
C THR A 797 5.24 -75.90 1.90
N PRO A 798 4.57 -75.10 2.76
CA PRO A 798 3.09 -75.09 2.77
C PRO A 798 2.40 -73.75 3.13
N THR A 799 1.09 -73.74 2.87
CA THR A 799 0.07 -72.68 3.10
C THR A 799 -0.64 -72.84 4.44
N ALA A 800 -1.17 -71.75 5.06
CA ALA A 800 -2.43 -71.75 5.83
C ALA A 800 -2.92 -70.32 6.22
N GLU A 801 -4.23 -70.17 6.46
CA GLU A 801 -4.90 -68.98 7.05
C GLU A 801 -4.80 -68.97 8.60
N PRO A 802 -5.30 -67.92 9.32
CA PRO A 802 -6.67 -68.04 9.82
C PRO A 802 -7.52 -66.74 9.94
N THR A 803 -8.74 -66.79 9.38
CA THR A 803 -10.07 -66.78 10.08
C THR A 803 -10.51 -65.66 11.06
N LYS A 804 -11.84 -65.61 11.28
CA LYS A 804 -12.67 -64.68 12.08
C LYS A 804 -12.33 -64.55 13.59
N ALA A 805 -12.89 -63.48 14.17
CA ALA A 805 -12.97 -63.16 15.61
C ALA A 805 -13.86 -64.11 16.45
N PRO A 806 -13.71 -64.05 17.79
CA PRO A 806 -14.73 -64.38 18.78
C PRO A 806 -15.25 -63.17 19.59
N GLU A 807 -16.46 -63.29 20.15
CA GLU A 807 -17.02 -62.44 21.22
C GLU A 807 -16.71 -63.08 22.60
N PRO A 808 -16.82 -62.37 23.75
CA PRO A 808 -18.10 -62.39 24.49
C PRO A 808 -18.45 -61.15 25.36
N THR A 809 -19.63 -60.57 25.11
CA THR A 809 -20.80 -60.43 26.01
C THR A 809 -20.66 -60.18 27.55
N ALA A 810 -21.43 -59.17 28.04
CA ALA A 810 -21.86 -58.85 29.44
C ALA A 810 -20.79 -58.40 30.47
N ALA A 811 -20.89 -57.32 31.29
CA ALA A 811 -21.96 -56.47 31.88
C ALA A 811 -22.69 -57.04 33.13
N PRO A 812 -23.24 -56.22 34.04
CA PRO A 812 -22.81 -54.90 34.56
C PRO A 812 -22.81 -54.82 36.11
N ILE A 813 -22.31 -53.73 36.75
CA ILE A 813 -22.62 -53.39 38.16
C ILE A 813 -22.46 -51.88 38.47
N LYS A 814 -23.04 -51.42 39.59
CA LYS A 814 -23.33 -50.00 39.89
C LYS A 814 -22.32 -49.32 40.85
N THR A 815 -22.48 -48.00 40.94
CA THR A 815 -21.94 -47.02 41.91
C THR A 815 -21.84 -47.52 43.36
N PRO A 816 -20.88 -46.96 44.13
CA PRO A 816 -21.21 -46.46 45.47
C PRO A 816 -20.78 -44.99 45.70
N THR A 817 -21.66 -44.25 46.38
CA THR A 817 -21.34 -42.96 47.03
C THR A 817 -20.59 -43.21 48.35
N PRO A 818 -19.80 -42.24 48.83
CA PRO A 818 -19.77 -42.01 50.29
C PRO A 818 -19.98 -40.53 50.66
N THR A 819 -20.27 -40.31 51.95
CA THR A 819 -20.96 -39.11 52.48
C THR A 819 -20.30 -38.60 53.76
N ALA A 820 -20.50 -37.30 54.06
CA ALA A 820 -20.26 -36.63 55.33
C ALA A 820 -18.79 -36.37 55.76
N ALA A 821 -18.66 -35.42 56.68
CA ALA A 821 -17.42 -34.99 57.34
C ALA A 821 -17.44 -35.42 58.83
N PRO A 822 -16.33 -35.25 59.57
CA PRO A 822 -16.37 -35.00 61.00
C PRO A 822 -16.25 -33.51 61.33
N THR A 823 -16.60 -33.15 62.56
CA THR A 823 -16.96 -31.78 62.97
C THR A 823 -16.28 -31.39 64.29
N ILE A 824 -15.78 -30.14 64.36
CA ILE A 824 -15.54 -29.25 65.51
C ILE A 824 -15.35 -29.87 66.91
N THR A 825 -14.30 -29.42 67.62
CA THR A 825 -14.39 -29.19 69.07
C THR A 825 -14.00 -27.74 69.41
N SER A 826 -14.87 -27.03 70.12
CA SER A 826 -14.67 -25.69 70.72
C SER A 826 -14.07 -25.83 72.14
N VAL A 827 -14.00 -24.89 73.10
CA VAL A 827 -14.68 -23.63 73.51
C VAL A 827 -13.75 -22.95 74.59
N PRO A 828 -14.11 -21.92 75.43
CA PRO A 828 -15.22 -20.94 75.41
C PRO A 828 -14.84 -19.46 75.73
N SER A 829 -15.84 -18.57 75.57
CA SER A 829 -16.43 -17.68 76.63
C SER A 829 -16.58 -16.17 76.37
N ASP A 830 -17.85 -15.76 76.38
CA ASP A 830 -18.46 -14.60 77.07
C ASP A 830 -18.36 -13.17 76.44
N ASP A 831 -19.13 -12.95 75.35
CA ASP A 831 -20.48 -12.30 75.29
C ASP A 831 -20.86 -11.16 76.30
N PRO A 832 -21.90 -10.29 76.08
CA PRO A 832 -22.98 -10.41 75.08
C PRO A 832 -23.51 -9.12 74.38
N THR A 833 -24.50 -9.32 73.50
CA THR A 833 -25.49 -8.37 72.90
C THR A 833 -25.00 -7.31 71.89
N GLU A 834 -25.75 -6.92 70.85
CA GLU A 834 -27.16 -7.24 70.47
C GLU A 834 -27.32 -7.59 68.96
N SER A 835 -28.55 -7.81 68.47
CA SER A 835 -28.85 -8.65 67.29
C SER A 835 -29.29 -7.91 66.01
N ALA A 836 -28.68 -8.26 64.86
CA ALA A 836 -29.33 -8.46 63.53
C ALA A 836 -28.33 -9.05 62.50
N ALA A 837 -28.80 -9.74 61.46
CA ALA A 837 -27.96 -10.63 60.63
C ALA A 837 -27.30 -9.98 59.38
N PRO A 838 -26.11 -10.45 58.95
CA PRO A 838 -25.37 -10.02 57.74
C PRO A 838 -25.83 -10.83 56.48
N SER A 839 -25.34 -10.63 55.24
CA SER A 839 -23.94 -10.51 54.79
C SER A 839 -23.82 -10.19 53.29
N GLU A 840 -22.88 -9.33 52.89
CA GLU A 840 -22.33 -9.31 51.53
C GLU A 840 -20.80 -9.50 51.54
N LYS A 841 -20.30 -10.40 50.69
CA LYS A 841 -18.86 -10.58 50.42
C LYS A 841 -18.37 -9.47 49.48
N PRO A 842 -17.08 -9.11 49.46
CA PRO A 842 -16.64 -7.85 48.86
C PRO A 842 -16.75 -7.84 47.33
N THR A 843 -17.50 -6.89 46.80
CA THR A 843 -17.56 -6.59 45.37
C THR A 843 -16.21 -6.07 44.89
N ILE A 844 -15.53 -6.88 44.07
CA ILE A 844 -14.36 -6.45 43.29
C ILE A 844 -14.80 -5.48 42.20
N THR A 845 -14.71 -4.18 42.50
CA THR A 845 -15.02 -3.09 41.55
C THR A 845 -14.21 -3.26 40.26
N PRO A 846 -14.84 -3.32 39.07
CA PRO A 846 -14.12 -3.38 37.80
C PRO A 846 -13.26 -2.11 37.59
N THR A 847 -11.94 -2.27 37.66
CA THR A 847 -11.01 -1.15 37.53
C THR A 847 -11.08 -0.52 36.14
N GLN A 848 -11.58 0.71 36.07
CA GLN A 848 -11.75 1.47 34.82
C GLN A 848 -10.41 1.58 34.04
N LYS A 849 -10.34 1.00 32.83
CA LYS A 849 -9.11 0.92 32.01
C LYS A 849 -8.52 2.34 31.77
N PRO A 850 -7.31 2.66 32.26
CA PRO A 850 -6.72 3.98 32.07
C PRO A 850 -6.40 4.25 30.60
N GLY A 851 -7.16 5.14 29.96
CA GLY A 851 -6.89 5.55 28.58
C GLY A 851 -5.61 6.38 28.46
N ILE A 852 -4.81 6.13 27.42
CA ILE A 852 -3.48 6.72 27.22
C ILE A 852 -3.55 8.26 27.28
N GLN A 853 -2.92 8.84 28.30
CA GLN A 853 -2.82 10.28 28.48
C GLN A 853 -1.68 10.87 27.67
N ALA A 854 -1.86 12.11 27.18
CA ALA A 854 -0.79 12.84 26.53
C ALA A 854 0.27 13.21 27.57
N THR A 855 1.51 12.77 27.35
CA THR A 855 2.70 13.04 28.16
C THR A 855 3.66 14.04 27.49
N GLY A 856 3.53 14.24 26.17
CA GLY A 856 4.36 15.16 25.40
C GLY A 856 3.62 15.99 24.36
N MET A 857 4.33 16.96 23.78
CA MET A 857 3.83 17.82 22.70
C MET A 857 4.95 18.14 21.69
N ARG A 858 4.72 17.73 20.44
CA ARG A 858 5.53 18.07 19.25
C ARG A 858 4.90 19.26 18.54
N VAL A 859 5.73 20.20 18.07
CA VAL A 859 5.26 21.37 17.31
C VAL A 859 6.15 21.61 16.10
N ILE A 860 5.53 21.72 14.93
CA ILE A 860 6.15 22.14 13.68
C ILE A 860 5.57 23.49 13.23
N ALA A 861 6.29 24.22 12.39
CA ALA A 861 5.82 25.48 11.82
C ALA A 861 5.91 25.50 10.29
N SER A 862 4.99 26.21 9.62
CA SER A 862 5.05 26.46 8.19
C SER A 862 4.88 27.95 7.85
N VAL A 863 5.49 28.37 6.76
CA VAL A 863 5.46 29.74 6.20
C VAL A 863 5.31 29.67 4.69
N LYS A 864 5.00 30.80 4.03
CA LYS A 864 4.81 30.85 2.57
C LYS A 864 6.02 30.28 1.81
N LYS A 865 5.83 29.08 1.23
CA LYS A 865 6.81 28.26 0.50
C LYS A 865 7.92 27.59 1.36
N VAL A 866 7.67 27.31 2.64
CA VAL A 866 8.45 26.37 3.48
C VAL A 866 7.54 25.68 4.51
N SER A 867 7.36 24.36 4.44
CA SER A 867 6.66 23.53 5.43
C SER A 867 7.62 22.97 6.50
N ASN A 868 7.06 22.29 7.50
CA ASN A 868 7.74 21.36 8.42
C ASN A 868 9.01 21.89 9.11
N LEU A 869 9.07 23.20 9.42
CA LEU A 869 10.19 23.80 10.15
C LEU A 869 10.22 23.27 11.60
N PRO A 870 11.31 22.62 12.06
CA PRO A 870 11.40 22.09 13.41
C PRO A 870 11.56 23.20 14.45
N VAL A 871 10.62 23.30 15.39
CA VAL A 871 10.54 24.45 16.33
C VAL A 871 11.37 24.22 17.58
N LYS A 872 12.71 24.33 17.47
CA LYS A 872 13.64 24.09 18.60
C LYS A 872 13.65 25.18 19.70
N SER A 873 12.86 26.25 19.58
CA SER A 873 12.44 27.20 20.65
C SER A 873 12.05 28.59 20.12
N LYS A 874 12.68 29.05 19.02
CA LYS A 874 12.67 30.46 18.61
C LYS A 874 12.58 30.66 17.10
N LEU A 875 11.56 31.38 16.66
CA LEU A 875 11.28 31.69 15.26
C LEU A 875 11.38 33.20 14.98
N GLN A 876 11.57 33.57 13.72
CA GLN A 876 11.65 34.95 13.25
C GLN A 876 10.67 35.17 12.10
N LEU A 877 9.79 36.16 12.23
CA LEU A 877 8.72 36.47 11.28
C LEU A 877 8.80 37.96 10.91
N ALA A 878 8.52 38.32 9.66
CA ALA A 878 8.49 39.73 9.26
C ALA A 878 7.18 40.40 9.70
N ALA A 879 7.22 41.70 10.02
CA ALA A 879 6.02 42.48 10.30
C ALA A 879 4.98 42.35 9.17
N GLY A 880 3.72 42.07 9.52
CA GLY A 880 2.65 41.82 8.54
C GLY A 880 2.80 40.53 7.73
N LYS A 881 3.47 39.50 8.29
CA LYS A 881 3.48 38.12 7.76
C LYS A 881 2.96 37.13 8.80
N SER A 882 2.60 35.95 8.32
CA SER A 882 2.03 34.87 9.12
C SER A 882 2.86 33.59 9.04
N MET A 883 2.69 32.74 10.04
CA MET A 883 3.12 31.35 10.06
C MET A 883 2.02 30.49 10.67
N GLN A 884 1.91 29.24 10.26
CA GLN A 884 1.03 28.25 10.87
C GLN A 884 1.84 27.42 11.87
N LEU A 885 1.29 27.11 13.04
CA LEU A 885 1.77 26.04 13.89
C LEU A 885 0.90 24.81 13.71
N THR A 886 1.50 23.63 13.66
CA THR A 886 0.80 22.35 13.78
C THR A 886 1.33 21.65 15.02
N VAL A 887 0.43 21.13 15.85
CA VAL A 887 0.71 20.56 17.16
C VAL A 887 0.24 19.10 17.16
N THR A 888 1.11 18.19 17.59
CA THR A 888 0.80 16.77 17.77
C THR A 888 0.98 16.44 19.25
N LEU A 889 -0.04 15.85 19.87
CA LEU A 889 0.08 15.27 21.21
C LEU A 889 0.87 13.97 21.15
N LEU A 890 1.59 13.65 22.21
CA LEU A 890 2.44 12.46 22.28
C LEU A 890 2.09 11.62 23.52
N PRO A 891 2.02 10.29 23.41
CA PRO A 891 2.13 9.51 22.16
C PRO A 891 1.00 9.83 21.17
N THR A 892 1.21 9.60 19.87
CA THR A 892 0.20 9.90 18.85
C THR A 892 -0.98 8.95 19.03
N GLY A 893 -2.21 9.45 19.18
CA GLY A 893 -3.36 8.63 19.61
C GLY A 893 -3.70 8.74 21.11
N ALA A 894 -2.88 9.43 21.91
CA ALA A 894 -3.33 9.93 23.21
C ALA A 894 -4.60 10.79 23.06
N LYS A 895 -5.55 10.66 24.01
CA LYS A 895 -6.90 11.24 23.91
C LYS A 895 -6.88 12.69 23.39
N PRO A 896 -7.68 13.06 22.36
CA PRO A 896 -7.73 14.42 21.83
C PRO A 896 -8.00 15.45 22.93
N GLN A 897 -7.16 16.49 23.01
CA GLN A 897 -7.32 17.56 24.01
C GLN A 897 -7.48 18.92 23.34
N LYS A 898 -8.41 19.72 23.87
CA LYS A 898 -8.61 21.12 23.50
C LYS A 898 -7.31 21.92 23.69
N LEU A 899 -6.72 22.36 22.59
CA LEU A 899 -5.50 23.17 22.59
C LEU A 899 -5.85 24.65 22.79
N THR A 900 -5.18 25.29 23.72
CA THR A 900 -5.28 26.74 23.96
C THR A 900 -4.00 27.43 23.51
N TYR A 901 -4.14 28.48 22.70
CA TYR A 901 -3.02 29.25 22.15
C TYR A 901 -3.09 30.68 22.68
N THR A 902 -2.05 31.13 23.38
CA THR A 902 -1.97 32.50 23.93
C THR A 902 -0.66 33.18 23.52
N SER A 903 -0.69 34.51 23.37
CA SER A 903 0.50 35.33 23.07
C SER A 903 0.74 36.29 24.23
N SER A 904 1.93 36.28 24.81
CA SER A 904 2.26 37.16 25.95
C SER A 904 2.31 38.64 25.57
N LYS A 905 2.45 38.98 24.28
CA LYS A 905 2.35 40.34 23.71
C LYS A 905 1.60 40.31 22.37
N PRO A 906 0.24 40.28 22.37
CA PRO A 906 -0.57 40.19 21.14
C PRO A 906 -0.35 41.33 20.14
N SER A 907 0.06 42.50 20.63
CA SER A 907 0.43 43.68 19.83
C SER A 907 1.73 43.50 19.01
N ILE A 908 2.58 42.53 19.38
CA ILE A 908 3.77 42.12 18.62
C ILE A 908 3.43 40.99 17.65
N ALA A 909 2.75 39.93 18.12
CA ALA A 909 2.11 38.95 17.23
C ALA A 909 0.88 38.32 17.89
N LYS A 910 -0.20 38.18 17.13
CA LYS A 910 -1.41 37.43 17.55
C LYS A 910 -1.28 35.96 17.14
N VAL A 911 -2.04 35.09 17.78
CA VAL A 911 -2.23 33.67 17.42
C VAL A 911 -3.73 33.36 17.46
N SER A 912 -4.23 32.54 16.53
CA SER A 912 -5.62 32.05 16.54
C SER A 912 -5.77 30.79 17.42
N GLY A 913 -7.00 30.41 17.76
CA GLY A 913 -7.29 29.10 18.34
C GLY A 913 -6.86 27.91 17.47
N SER A 914 -6.72 28.14 16.15
CA SER A 914 -6.15 27.20 15.18
C SER A 914 -4.63 27.31 15.00
N GLY A 915 -3.88 27.95 15.93
CA GLY A 915 -2.42 28.01 15.89
C GLY A 915 -1.79 28.94 14.83
N LYS A 916 -2.59 29.70 14.07
CA LYS A 916 -2.13 30.63 13.04
C LYS A 916 -1.58 31.91 13.66
N ILE A 917 -0.27 32.12 13.58
CA ILE A 917 0.42 33.31 14.09
C ILE A 917 0.44 34.40 13.03
N VAL A 918 0.11 35.63 13.42
CA VAL A 918 0.19 36.84 12.57
C VAL A 918 1.05 37.90 13.27
N ALA A 919 2.16 38.28 12.64
CA ALA A 919 3.04 39.34 13.13
C ALA A 919 2.41 40.73 12.96
N GLY A 920 2.39 41.51 14.03
CA GLY A 920 1.95 42.90 14.05
C GLY A 920 2.88 43.84 13.26
N LYS A 921 2.47 45.10 13.17
CA LYS A 921 3.25 46.16 12.48
C LYS A 921 4.48 46.61 13.31
N LYS A 922 4.46 46.44 14.64
CA LYS A 922 5.57 46.78 15.54
C LYS A 922 6.53 45.59 15.70
N ALA A 923 7.84 45.84 15.57
CA ALA A 923 8.87 44.83 15.80
C ALA A 923 9.13 44.62 17.30
N GLY A 924 9.45 43.40 17.69
CA GLY A 924 9.66 43.02 19.09
C GLY A 924 9.78 41.50 19.26
N THR A 925 9.57 41.04 20.49
CA THR A 925 9.51 39.61 20.82
C THR A 925 8.25 39.34 21.64
N THR A 926 7.53 38.28 21.30
CA THR A 926 6.44 37.69 22.11
C THR A 926 6.72 36.21 22.34
N VAL A 927 6.07 35.61 23.33
CA VAL A 927 6.05 34.16 23.52
C VAL A 927 4.65 33.67 23.21
N ILE A 928 4.55 32.72 22.28
CA ILE A 928 3.34 31.93 22.07
C ILE A 928 3.40 30.74 23.02
N THR A 929 2.37 30.59 23.85
CA THR A 929 2.13 29.40 24.65
C THR A 929 1.09 28.56 23.94
N ILE A 930 1.38 27.27 23.79
CA ILE A 930 0.37 26.22 23.58
C ILE A 930 0.20 25.52 24.92
N ARG A 931 -1.04 25.34 25.39
CA ARG A 931 -1.40 24.56 26.56
C ARG A 931 -2.53 23.56 26.22
N THR A 932 -2.40 22.33 26.71
CA THR A 932 -3.44 21.28 26.63
C THR A 932 -4.42 21.36 27.81
N ALA A 933 -5.54 20.62 27.75
CA ALA A 933 -6.46 20.51 28.87
C ALA A 933 -5.80 19.90 30.12
N ASN A 934 -4.97 18.86 29.98
CA ASN A 934 -4.20 18.24 31.08
C ASN A 934 -2.95 19.03 31.51
N GLY A 935 -2.83 20.31 31.13
CA GLY A 935 -1.82 21.23 31.65
C GLY A 935 -0.47 21.24 30.92
N LEU A 936 -0.14 20.25 30.07
CA LEU A 936 1.08 20.25 29.26
C LEU A 936 1.25 21.58 28.50
N GLN A 937 2.48 22.11 28.49
CA GLN A 937 2.75 23.43 27.94
C GLN A 937 4.00 23.45 27.05
N LYS A 938 3.89 24.06 25.86
CA LYS A 938 5.05 24.40 25.01
C LYS A 938 5.11 25.91 24.80
N LYS A 939 6.28 26.50 25.02
CA LYS A 939 6.55 27.93 24.85
C LYS A 939 7.43 28.16 23.61
N ILE A 940 6.98 28.99 22.68
CA ILE A 940 7.68 29.31 21.43
C ILE A 940 7.93 30.81 21.37
N THR A 941 9.19 31.22 21.25
CA THR A 941 9.58 32.62 21.15
C THR A 941 9.45 33.12 19.71
N ILE A 942 8.52 34.05 19.45
CA ILE A 942 8.34 34.69 18.14
C ILE A 942 8.97 36.07 18.17
N ARG A 943 9.99 36.29 17.33
CA ARG A 943 10.58 37.61 17.12
C ARG A 943 10.07 38.22 15.82
N VAL A 944 9.39 39.36 15.92
CA VAL A 944 8.91 40.12 14.76
C VAL A 944 9.98 41.12 14.31
N MET A 945 10.36 41.02 13.04
CA MET A 945 11.43 41.81 12.42
C MET A 945 10.88 43.03 11.68
N LYS A 946 11.56 44.18 11.80
CA LYS A 946 11.11 45.50 11.28
C LYS A 946 10.82 45.52 9.78
N LYS A 947 11.48 44.67 8.98
CA LYS A 947 11.31 44.58 7.51
C LYS A 947 11.39 43.12 7.08
N ALA A 948 10.61 42.76 6.06
CA ALA A 948 10.74 41.45 5.41
C ALA A 948 12.04 41.33 4.61
N VAL A 949 12.53 40.11 4.42
CA VAL A 949 13.60 39.82 3.45
C VAL A 949 13.11 40.23 2.06
N LYS A 950 13.86 41.13 1.41
CA LYS A 950 13.62 41.52 0.00
C LYS A 950 14.46 40.67 -0.96
N LYS A 951 15.70 40.34 -0.60
CA LYS A 951 16.67 39.64 -1.47
C LYS A 951 17.64 38.79 -0.65
N ILE A 952 17.97 37.60 -1.16
CA ILE A 952 19.06 36.74 -0.67
C ILE A 952 20.17 36.76 -1.73
N LYS A 953 21.42 37.04 -1.32
CA LYS A 953 22.63 36.82 -2.15
C LYS A 953 23.43 35.69 -1.54
N LEU A 954 23.68 34.63 -2.31
CA LEU A 954 24.58 33.54 -1.91
C LEU A 954 26.01 33.86 -2.36
N SER A 955 26.99 33.53 -1.53
CA SER A 955 28.41 33.52 -1.87
C SER A 955 29.11 32.23 -1.45
N GLY A 956 30.06 31.80 -2.28
CA GLY A 956 30.77 30.52 -2.24
C GLY A 956 31.33 30.22 -3.63
N VAL A 957 32.27 29.27 -3.74
CA VAL A 957 32.82 28.87 -5.05
C VAL A 957 31.78 28.08 -5.86
N LYS A 958 31.73 28.30 -7.18
CA LYS A 958 30.82 27.59 -8.10
C LYS A 958 31.30 26.16 -8.46
N LYS A 959 32.55 25.82 -8.12
CA LYS A 959 33.21 24.54 -8.41
C LYS A 959 33.73 23.97 -7.08
N LEU A 960 33.57 22.67 -6.85
CA LEU A 960 33.99 21.98 -5.62
C LEU A 960 34.48 20.58 -6.01
N LYS A 961 35.59 20.09 -5.44
CA LYS A 961 36.03 18.70 -5.69
C LYS A 961 35.17 17.71 -4.90
N VAL A 962 34.97 16.50 -5.44
CA VAL A 962 34.37 15.36 -4.72
C VAL A 962 34.99 15.19 -3.32
N GLY A 963 34.17 14.80 -2.33
CA GLY A 963 34.57 14.61 -0.93
C GLY A 963 34.82 15.90 -0.12
N LYS A 964 35.04 17.05 -0.76
CA LYS A 964 35.30 18.32 -0.06
C LYS A 964 34.00 19.01 0.40
N LYS A 965 34.11 19.80 1.47
CA LYS A 965 33.01 20.57 2.08
C LYS A 965 33.11 22.05 1.71
N LEU A 966 31.97 22.74 1.56
CA LEU A 966 31.88 24.17 1.26
C LEU A 966 30.83 24.85 2.14
N LYS A 967 31.23 25.86 2.93
CA LYS A 967 30.29 26.73 3.63
C LYS A 967 29.74 27.80 2.69
N LEU A 968 28.50 27.65 2.24
CA LEU A 968 27.79 28.73 1.56
C LEU A 968 27.38 29.81 2.57
N LYS A 969 27.57 31.08 2.21
CA LYS A 969 27.17 32.23 3.04
C LYS A 969 25.96 32.92 2.40
N ALA A 970 24.85 33.02 3.16
CA ALA A 970 23.66 33.75 2.75
C ALA A 970 23.69 35.19 3.29
N LYS A 971 23.86 36.18 2.41
CA LYS A 971 23.77 37.61 2.74
C LYS A 971 22.36 38.11 2.43
N ILE A 972 21.66 38.52 3.49
CA ILE A 972 20.27 38.97 3.44
C ILE A 972 20.20 40.49 3.25
N THR A 973 19.25 40.94 2.43
CA THR A 973 18.88 42.36 2.29
C THR A 973 17.40 42.54 2.67
N PRO A 974 17.07 43.46 3.61
CA PRO A 974 17.99 44.31 4.38
C PRO A 974 18.82 43.53 5.41
N LYS A 975 19.88 44.17 5.96
CA LYS A 975 20.81 43.55 6.93
C LYS A 975 20.08 42.96 8.16
N LYS A 976 20.71 42.01 8.87
CA LYS A 976 20.23 41.29 10.09
C LYS A 976 19.63 42.17 11.22
N LYS A 977 19.96 43.47 11.28
CA LYS A 977 19.32 44.44 12.20
C LYS A 977 17.84 44.71 11.88
N TYR A 978 17.40 44.41 10.65
CA TYR A 978 16.09 44.80 10.12
C TYR A 978 15.21 43.62 9.65
N ALA A 979 15.81 42.57 9.06
CA ALA A 979 15.13 41.36 8.59
C ALA A 979 15.76 40.10 9.17
N SER A 980 15.03 38.97 9.11
CA SER A 980 15.54 37.67 9.57
C SER A 980 16.85 37.30 8.86
N ALA A 981 17.80 36.75 9.62
CA ALA A 981 19.00 36.13 9.06
C ALA A 981 18.87 34.60 8.91
N THR A 982 17.75 34.02 9.35
CA THR A 982 17.48 32.58 9.23
C THR A 982 17.02 32.25 7.82
N VAL A 983 17.65 31.24 7.22
CA VAL A 983 17.25 30.64 5.95
C VAL A 983 17.24 29.12 6.10
N PHE A 984 16.27 28.47 5.46
CA PHE A 984 16.22 27.03 5.27
C PHE A 984 17.02 26.65 4.01
N TRP A 985 17.80 25.58 4.06
CA TRP A 985 18.65 25.11 2.97
C TRP A 985 18.16 23.78 2.41
N VAL A 986 18.21 23.63 1.08
CA VAL A 986 17.81 22.42 0.35
C VAL A 986 18.79 22.18 -0.80
N SER A 987 19.12 20.91 -1.06
CA SER A 987 19.84 20.49 -2.28
C SER A 987 18.86 19.92 -3.29
N SER A 988 19.06 20.18 -4.59
CA SER A 988 18.25 19.55 -5.64
C SER A 988 18.72 18.16 -6.04
N ASN A 989 19.82 17.67 -5.46
CA ASN A 989 20.34 16.31 -5.67
C ASN A 989 21.37 16.01 -4.56
N THR A 990 20.93 15.28 -3.54
CA THR A 990 21.69 14.81 -2.37
C THR A 990 22.89 13.93 -2.76
N LYS A 991 22.71 13.05 -3.75
CA LYS A 991 23.75 12.16 -4.31
C LYS A 991 24.94 12.93 -4.90
N ILE A 992 24.72 14.08 -5.53
CA ILE A 992 25.77 14.97 -6.03
C ILE A 992 26.34 15.80 -4.87
N ALA A 993 25.49 16.45 -4.06
CA ALA A 993 25.91 17.07 -2.81
C ALA A 993 24.77 17.27 -1.81
N THR A 994 25.00 16.94 -0.54
CA THR A 994 24.08 17.27 0.57
C THR A 994 24.34 18.69 1.09
N VAL A 995 23.37 19.30 1.78
CA VAL A 995 23.55 20.59 2.47
C VAL A 995 22.89 20.57 3.86
N THR A 996 23.65 20.96 4.89
CA THR A 996 23.11 21.12 6.26
C THR A 996 22.32 22.43 6.38
N GLN A 997 21.40 22.52 7.33
CA GLN A 997 20.69 23.77 7.65
C GLN A 997 21.61 24.91 8.14
N SER A 998 22.89 24.63 8.38
CA SER A 998 23.92 25.66 8.61
C SER A 998 24.54 26.24 7.33
N GLY A 999 24.19 25.73 6.14
CA GLY A 999 24.78 26.08 4.85
C GLY A 999 26.12 25.39 4.53
N VAL A 1000 26.52 24.34 5.25
CA VAL A 1000 27.66 23.48 4.83
C VAL A 1000 27.15 22.47 3.80
N VAL A 1001 27.72 22.54 2.60
CA VAL A 1001 27.55 21.57 1.50
C VAL A 1001 28.66 20.50 1.61
N LYS A 1002 28.34 19.21 1.46
CA LYS A 1002 29.31 18.10 1.29
C LYS A 1002 29.20 17.58 -0.14
N ALA A 1003 30.27 17.67 -0.93
CA ALA A 1003 30.32 17.05 -2.25
C ALA A 1003 30.36 15.52 -2.12
N LYS A 1004 29.37 14.82 -2.69
CA LYS A 1004 29.31 13.35 -2.73
C LYS A 1004 29.78 12.79 -4.07
N LYS A 1005 29.23 13.26 -5.21
CA LYS A 1005 29.53 12.73 -6.56
C LYS A 1005 29.74 13.83 -7.60
N LYS A 1006 30.56 13.58 -8.62
CA LYS A 1006 30.82 14.50 -9.76
C LYS A 1006 29.52 14.79 -10.51
N GLY A 1007 29.22 16.06 -10.79
CA GLY A 1007 27.93 16.44 -11.39
C GLY A 1007 27.57 17.92 -11.25
N LYS A 1008 26.34 18.30 -11.63
CA LYS A 1008 25.79 19.67 -11.50
C LYS A 1008 24.60 19.64 -10.53
N VAL A 1009 24.65 20.43 -9.45
CA VAL A 1009 23.60 20.47 -8.41
C VAL A 1009 23.16 21.91 -8.11
N LYS A 1010 21.88 22.11 -7.77
CA LYS A 1010 21.33 23.39 -7.35
C LYS A 1010 21.20 23.39 -5.82
N ILE A 1011 21.91 24.27 -5.12
CA ILE A 1011 21.69 24.49 -3.68
C ILE A 1011 20.83 25.74 -3.50
N THR A 1012 19.77 25.63 -2.69
CA THR A 1012 18.76 26.68 -2.48
C THR A 1012 18.76 27.13 -1.02
N ALA A 1013 18.67 28.43 -0.80
CA ALA A 1013 18.36 29.03 0.50
C ALA A 1013 17.02 29.77 0.43
N ILE A 1014 16.14 29.57 1.41
CA ILE A 1014 14.77 30.13 1.48
C ILE A 1014 14.60 30.89 2.80
N ALA A 1015 14.08 32.12 2.76
CA ALA A 1015 13.85 32.93 3.95
C ALA A 1015 12.65 32.42 4.76
N THR A 1016 12.85 32.16 6.06
CA THR A 1016 11.83 31.61 6.96
C THR A 1016 10.89 32.67 7.57
N ASP A 1017 10.96 33.93 7.12
CA ASP A 1017 10.27 35.08 7.72
C ASP A 1017 8.89 35.38 7.10
N GLY A 1018 8.32 34.42 6.37
CA GLY A 1018 7.07 34.59 5.62
C GLY A 1018 7.19 35.45 4.36
N SER A 1019 8.39 35.91 3.98
CA SER A 1019 8.59 36.67 2.73
C SER A 1019 8.54 35.82 1.46
N GLY A 1020 8.71 34.50 1.59
CA GLY A 1020 8.79 33.56 0.46
C GLY A 1020 9.98 33.77 -0.48
N LYS A 1021 10.98 34.57 -0.09
CA LYS A 1021 12.17 34.82 -0.94
C LYS A 1021 13.12 33.62 -0.89
N LYS A 1022 13.51 33.10 -2.06
CA LYS A 1022 14.57 32.09 -2.22
C LYS A 1022 15.69 32.57 -3.13
N LYS A 1023 16.90 32.02 -2.97
CA LYS A 1023 17.99 32.13 -3.95
C LYS A 1023 18.66 30.78 -4.14
N VAL A 1024 18.94 30.47 -5.41
CA VAL A 1024 19.62 29.26 -5.86
C VAL A 1024 21.05 29.61 -6.28
N ILE A 1025 22.00 28.72 -5.99
CA ILE A 1025 23.34 28.66 -6.58
C ILE A 1025 23.51 27.33 -7.31
N LYS A 1026 23.97 27.37 -8.57
CA LYS A 1026 24.41 26.16 -9.29
C LYS A 1026 25.86 25.86 -8.89
N LEU A 1027 26.12 24.65 -8.42
CA LEU A 1027 27.47 24.13 -8.14
C LEU A 1027 27.81 23.04 -9.15
N THR A 1028 29.05 23.03 -9.63
CA THR A 1028 29.63 21.92 -10.40
C THR A 1028 30.59 21.17 -9.47
N ILE A 1029 30.24 19.95 -9.11
CA ILE A 1029 31.15 19.03 -8.44
C ILE A 1029 32.07 18.42 -9.50
N LYS A 1030 33.38 18.49 -9.26
CA LYS A 1030 34.44 17.99 -10.15
C LYS A 1030 35.15 16.79 -9.54
#